data_AF-A0A8H4Q346-F1
#
_entry.id   AF-A0A8H4Q346-F1
#
_cell.length_a   1.000
_cell.length_b   1.000
_cell.length_c   1.000
_cell.angle_alpha   90.00
_cell.angle_beta   90.00
_cell.angle_gamma   90.00
#
_symmetry.space_group_name_H-M   'P 1'
#
loop_
_entity.id
_entity.type
_entity.pdbx_description
1 polymer ?
#
loop_
_entity_poly.entity_id
_entity_poly.type
_entity_poly.pdbx_seq_one_letter_code
_entity_poly.pdbx_strand_id
1 'polypeptide(L)'
;MLDPVDGPRRLPTLLLYDNKGLQLFEEITYLDEYYLTNYEIELLKTSVDEIAESIAANSMLVELGSGNLRKVCLLLEAFERLAKPVDYYALDLSQQELERTLAHLPRFDFVACHGLLGTYDEGREWLRRAEVGGRPKCIIHIGSSIGNFDRSDAASFLQSFADLLDPVRDRMLIGLDSCSVPEKVYHAYNDKHGVTHEFILNALTHANTLFGKPIFRPQDWRVIGEYVFDGDGGRHQAFLAPVRETRVLGLVIQPHERVQIEQSLKYGVEERLRLWGGAGLREESSWLRGDEYGLHLLRRTSPPTPSPQPSTPAPPFQPLPEWSSIWQAWDTVTNTMLPPQQVSQRPIDLRNPCVFYLGHIPTFLDLQISRATNTTKTEPASFSAIFERGIDPDVDDPRRCHDHSVVPDCWPPLTDILAYKEKVRHRLRSLYADGSVPSRAVARAVWVGFEHELMHLETLLYMLLQAEDTLPPPCVPKPDFGRLADEAVKARVPNSWFDVPPQTIVVGMDDPEDGVDETRPFGWDNEKPSRSVSVHAFQAKARPITNEEYAQYLFSSGIETVPASWSYVSNPSAIVTTCHSTLPGSFLRGRAVRTVFGLVPLGHALDWPVSASYDELARCASWMGGRIPSADEARSIYAYVETQKKEASTQSRLSKKVPAVNGHLVNDGVTETPPAPALPSPSQLYVELSGSNVGFRNWHPVPVTASGGSLAGQADMGGLWEWTSSPLRRHPGFEPMPLYPAYTADFFDDKHNIVLGGSWATHPRIAGRKSFVNWYQRNYRYVWAGARLVRDVQ
;
A
#
# COMPACT_ATOMS: atom_id res chain seq x y z
N MET A 1 -23.79 -13.74 -25.31
CA MET A 1 -25.15 -13.59 -25.85
C MET A 1 -25.19 -14.15 -27.26
N LEU A 2 -26.31 -14.78 -27.67
CA LEU A 2 -26.48 -15.28 -29.03
C LEU A 2 -26.68 -14.15 -30.05
N ASP A 3 -27.03 -12.94 -29.66
CA ASP A 3 -27.14 -11.76 -30.52
C ASP A 3 -26.40 -10.57 -29.89
N PRO A 4 -25.06 -10.57 -29.91
CA PRO A 4 -24.28 -9.49 -29.33
C PRO A 4 -24.32 -8.24 -30.22
N VAL A 5 -24.35 -7.06 -29.61
CA VAL A 5 -24.20 -5.78 -30.32
C VAL A 5 -22.80 -5.66 -30.92
N ASP A 6 -21.79 -6.12 -30.18
CA ASP A 6 -20.39 -6.23 -30.60
C ASP A 6 -19.76 -7.51 -30.02
N GLY A 7 -18.84 -8.14 -30.76
CA GLY A 7 -18.07 -9.31 -30.30
C GLY A 7 -18.63 -10.69 -30.70
N PRO A 8 -17.97 -11.79 -30.29
CA PRO A 8 -18.36 -13.15 -30.68
C PRO A 8 -19.66 -13.59 -29.97
N ARG A 9 -20.45 -14.45 -30.62
CA ARG A 9 -21.62 -15.06 -29.98
C ARG A 9 -21.16 -15.93 -28.80
N ARG A 10 -21.86 -15.82 -27.66
CA ARG A 10 -21.57 -16.60 -26.45
C ARG A 10 -22.83 -17.22 -25.84
N LEU A 11 -22.72 -18.43 -25.32
CA LEU A 11 -23.71 -19.08 -24.45
C LEU A 11 -23.28 -18.97 -22.98
N PRO A 12 -24.21 -18.82 -22.02
CA PRO A 12 -23.86 -18.80 -20.60
C PRO A 12 -23.31 -20.15 -20.13
N THR A 13 -22.22 -20.12 -19.36
CA THR A 13 -21.62 -21.31 -18.72
C THR A 13 -22.58 -22.01 -17.77
N LEU A 14 -23.57 -21.30 -17.19
CA LEU A 14 -24.62 -21.89 -16.36
C LEU A 14 -25.38 -23.03 -17.06
N LEU A 15 -25.45 -23.00 -18.40
CA LEU A 15 -26.07 -24.08 -19.17
C LEU A 15 -25.31 -25.41 -19.04
N LEU A 16 -24.03 -25.40 -18.69
CA LEU A 16 -23.22 -26.60 -18.52
C LEU A 16 -23.54 -27.37 -17.23
N TYR A 17 -24.16 -26.73 -16.22
CA TYR A 17 -24.23 -27.25 -14.85
C TYR A 17 -25.64 -27.66 -14.41
N ASP A 18 -26.41 -28.35 -15.26
CA ASP A 18 -27.55 -29.14 -14.78
C ASP A 18 -27.08 -30.43 -14.10
N ASN A 19 -28.01 -31.23 -13.54
CA ASN A 19 -27.67 -32.48 -12.86
C ASN A 19 -26.81 -33.42 -13.71
N LYS A 20 -27.09 -33.52 -15.01
CA LYS A 20 -26.30 -34.36 -15.93
C LYS A 20 -24.92 -33.76 -16.19
N GLY A 21 -24.86 -32.45 -16.38
CA GLY A 21 -23.61 -31.72 -16.55
C GLY A 21 -22.68 -31.84 -15.34
N LEU A 22 -23.22 -31.78 -14.12
CA LEU A 22 -22.46 -31.99 -12.90
C LEU A 22 -21.87 -33.40 -12.81
N GLN A 23 -22.62 -34.43 -13.23
CA GLN A 23 -22.12 -35.81 -13.30
C GLN A 23 -21.00 -35.96 -14.33
N LEU A 24 -21.17 -35.39 -15.52
CA LEU A 24 -20.13 -35.39 -16.56
C LEU A 24 -18.88 -34.63 -16.11
N PHE A 25 -19.05 -33.49 -15.43
CA PHE A 25 -17.91 -32.76 -14.86
C PHE A 25 -17.22 -33.56 -13.77
N GLU A 26 -17.98 -34.25 -12.90
CA GLU A 26 -17.41 -35.17 -11.92
C GLU A 26 -16.57 -36.25 -12.61
N GLU A 27 -17.05 -36.88 -13.70
CA GLU A 27 -16.27 -37.84 -14.50
C GLU A 27 -14.98 -37.22 -15.06
N ILE A 28 -15.03 -35.99 -15.59
CA ILE A 28 -13.85 -35.25 -16.05
C ILE A 28 -12.81 -35.13 -14.94
N THR A 29 -13.24 -34.87 -13.69
CA THR A 29 -12.31 -34.72 -12.56
C THR A 29 -11.54 -36.00 -12.18
N TYR A 30 -11.94 -37.16 -12.70
CA TYR A 30 -11.23 -38.44 -12.52
C TYR A 30 -10.32 -38.80 -13.70
N LEU A 31 -10.34 -38.03 -14.80
CA LEU A 31 -9.46 -38.28 -15.95
C LEU A 31 -8.03 -37.85 -15.62
N ASP A 32 -7.06 -38.70 -15.97
CA ASP A 32 -5.63 -38.38 -15.81
C ASP A 32 -5.21 -37.15 -16.63
N GLU A 33 -5.86 -36.92 -17.78
CA GLU A 33 -5.62 -35.76 -18.64
C GLU A 33 -6.07 -34.43 -17.97
N TYR A 34 -7.08 -34.46 -17.08
CA TYR A 34 -7.53 -33.31 -16.30
C TYR A 34 -6.69 -33.14 -15.01
N TYR A 35 -5.43 -32.75 -15.20
CA TYR A 35 -4.43 -32.71 -14.13
C TYR A 35 -4.80 -31.86 -12.91
N LEU A 36 -5.66 -30.82 -13.07
CA LEU A 36 -5.95 -29.82 -12.04
C LEU A 36 -6.42 -30.45 -10.72
N THR A 37 -7.34 -31.41 -10.80
CA THR A 37 -7.90 -32.07 -9.62
C THR A 37 -6.84 -32.84 -8.83
N ASN A 38 -6.02 -33.62 -9.53
CA ASN A 38 -4.96 -34.40 -8.89
C ASN A 38 -3.85 -33.48 -8.35
N TYR A 39 -3.59 -32.36 -9.04
CA TYR A 39 -2.60 -31.37 -8.62
C TYR A 39 -3.00 -30.70 -7.31
N GLU A 40 -4.26 -30.28 -7.23
CA GLU A 40 -4.81 -29.68 -6.02
C GLU A 40 -4.91 -30.67 -4.86
N ILE A 41 -5.32 -31.93 -5.11
CA ILE A 41 -5.37 -32.98 -4.06
C ILE A 41 -3.97 -33.30 -3.51
N GLU A 42 -2.96 -33.41 -4.37
CA GLU A 42 -1.57 -33.65 -3.93
C GLU A 42 -1.08 -32.52 -3.03
N LEU A 43 -1.32 -31.26 -3.43
CA LEU A 43 -0.97 -30.11 -2.61
C LEU A 43 -1.71 -30.11 -1.29
N LEU A 44 -3.04 -30.26 -1.30
CA LEU A 44 -3.84 -30.30 -0.09
C LEU A 44 -3.32 -31.36 0.90
N LYS A 45 -3.03 -32.57 0.44
CA LYS A 45 -2.49 -33.63 1.32
C LYS A 45 -1.20 -33.23 2.04
N THR A 46 -0.38 -32.36 1.43
CA THR A 46 0.87 -31.89 2.00
C THR A 46 0.74 -30.58 2.80
N SER A 47 -0.33 -29.81 2.60
CA SER A 47 -0.45 -28.44 3.14
C SER A 47 -1.65 -28.20 4.06
N VAL A 48 -2.61 -29.14 4.18
CA VAL A 48 -3.86 -28.91 4.93
C VAL A 48 -3.64 -28.60 6.41
N ASP A 49 -2.60 -29.14 7.05
CA ASP A 49 -2.27 -28.80 8.44
C ASP A 49 -1.89 -27.32 8.57
N GLU A 50 -0.97 -26.83 7.74
CA GLU A 50 -0.54 -25.43 7.73
C GLU A 50 -1.70 -24.47 7.38
N ILE A 51 -2.55 -24.87 6.43
CA ILE A 51 -3.76 -24.12 6.07
C ILE A 51 -4.71 -24.03 7.27
N ALA A 52 -5.01 -25.17 7.91
CA ALA A 52 -5.93 -25.23 9.04
C ALA A 52 -5.39 -24.48 10.27
N GLU A 53 -4.08 -24.49 10.51
CA GLU A 53 -3.42 -23.70 11.54
C GLU A 53 -3.61 -22.19 11.32
N SER A 54 -3.50 -21.75 10.06
CA SER A 54 -3.58 -20.33 9.67
C SER A 54 -4.99 -19.72 9.78
N ILE A 55 -6.05 -20.55 9.79
CA ILE A 55 -7.45 -20.10 9.89
C ILE A 55 -7.89 -20.11 11.36
N ALA A 56 -8.54 -19.07 11.88
CA ALA A 56 -8.91 -19.01 13.30
C ALA A 56 -9.91 -20.12 13.71
N ALA A 57 -9.89 -20.55 14.99
CA ALA A 57 -10.94 -21.41 15.53
C ALA A 57 -12.31 -20.70 15.55
N ASN A 58 -13.39 -21.48 15.48
CA ASN A 58 -14.78 -21.06 15.34
C ASN A 58 -15.08 -20.31 14.02
N SER A 59 -14.22 -20.48 13.01
CA SER A 59 -14.42 -19.89 11.69
C SER A 59 -15.52 -20.58 10.91
N MET A 60 -16.20 -19.81 10.08
CA MET A 60 -17.09 -20.30 9.04
C MET A 60 -16.27 -20.55 7.78
N LEU A 61 -16.17 -21.80 7.34
CA LEU A 61 -15.52 -22.20 6.10
C LEU A 61 -16.60 -22.23 5.01
N VAL A 62 -16.62 -21.24 4.12
CA VAL A 62 -17.66 -21.11 3.09
C VAL A 62 -17.06 -21.46 1.74
N GLU A 63 -17.34 -22.67 1.23
CA GLU A 63 -16.87 -23.11 -0.09
C GLU A 63 -17.84 -22.69 -1.18
N LEU A 64 -17.32 -21.92 -2.14
CA LEU A 64 -18.07 -21.42 -3.29
C LEU A 64 -18.02 -22.46 -4.43
N GLY A 65 -19.14 -23.11 -4.72
CA GLY A 65 -19.23 -24.14 -5.77
C GLY A 65 -18.62 -25.47 -5.30
N SER A 66 -19.24 -26.06 -4.28
CA SER A 66 -18.67 -27.16 -3.50
C SER A 66 -18.45 -28.49 -4.25
N GLY A 67 -19.20 -28.75 -5.32
CA GLY A 67 -19.02 -29.95 -6.15
C GLY A 67 -19.09 -31.24 -5.33
N ASN A 68 -18.19 -32.20 -5.59
CA ASN A 68 -18.21 -33.53 -4.95
C ASN A 68 -17.46 -33.63 -3.61
N LEU A 69 -17.07 -32.51 -3.01
CA LEU A 69 -16.44 -32.40 -1.67
C LEU A 69 -15.13 -33.18 -1.43
N ARG A 70 -14.61 -33.94 -2.41
CA ARG A 70 -13.40 -34.77 -2.26
C ARG A 70 -12.18 -33.97 -1.79
N LYS A 71 -12.07 -32.74 -2.24
CA LYS A 71 -10.94 -31.85 -1.98
C LYS A 71 -11.07 -31.19 -0.61
N VAL A 72 -12.22 -30.58 -0.34
CA VAL A 72 -12.47 -29.90 0.93
C VAL A 72 -12.46 -30.87 2.11
N CYS A 73 -12.86 -32.14 1.91
CA CYS A 73 -12.81 -33.17 2.97
C CYS A 73 -11.40 -33.31 3.58
N LEU A 74 -10.33 -33.18 2.80
CA LEU A 74 -8.95 -33.22 3.30
C LEU A 74 -8.68 -32.07 4.29
N LEU A 75 -9.26 -30.90 4.03
CA LEU A 75 -9.16 -29.74 4.91
C LEU A 75 -10.01 -29.93 6.17
N LEU A 76 -11.23 -30.44 6.04
CA LEU A 76 -12.10 -30.72 7.19
C LEU A 76 -11.47 -31.75 8.15
N GLU A 77 -10.85 -32.81 7.60
CA GLU A 77 -10.09 -33.80 8.38
C GLU A 77 -8.89 -33.19 9.12
N ALA A 78 -8.27 -32.14 8.57
CA ALA A 78 -7.20 -31.42 9.27
C ALA A 78 -7.74 -30.62 10.46
N PHE A 79 -8.86 -29.90 10.31
CA PHE A 79 -9.52 -29.23 11.44
C PHE A 79 -9.94 -30.21 12.53
N GLU A 80 -10.47 -31.37 12.15
CA GLU A 80 -10.83 -32.45 13.08
C GLU A 80 -9.60 -32.96 13.84
N ARG A 81 -8.52 -33.28 13.13
CA ARG A 81 -7.25 -33.75 13.73
C ARG A 81 -6.64 -32.73 14.69
N LEU A 82 -6.76 -31.44 14.37
CA LEU A 82 -6.28 -30.34 15.21
C LEU A 82 -7.24 -29.99 16.37
N ALA A 83 -8.37 -30.71 16.50
CA ALA A 83 -9.42 -30.43 17.48
C ALA A 83 -9.90 -28.96 17.43
N LYS A 84 -9.98 -28.40 16.23
CA LYS A 84 -10.21 -26.97 15.99
C LYS A 84 -11.63 -26.74 15.48
N PRO A 85 -12.54 -26.19 16.31
CA PRO A 85 -13.96 -26.14 15.97
C PRO A 85 -14.21 -25.21 14.78
N VAL A 86 -14.99 -25.65 13.79
CA VAL A 86 -15.38 -24.86 12.61
C VAL A 86 -16.78 -25.25 12.10
N ASP A 87 -17.42 -24.33 11.40
CA ASP A 87 -18.65 -24.60 10.64
C ASP A 87 -18.33 -24.53 9.14
N TYR A 88 -18.52 -25.65 8.45
CA TYR A 88 -18.37 -25.77 7.00
C TYR A 88 -19.71 -25.54 6.29
N TYR A 89 -19.72 -24.66 5.29
CA TYR A 89 -20.86 -24.33 4.45
C TYR A 89 -20.53 -24.60 2.98
N ALA A 90 -21.19 -25.62 2.41
CA ALA A 90 -21.15 -25.95 1.00
C ALA A 90 -22.15 -25.09 0.23
N LEU A 91 -21.69 -24.11 -0.56
CA LEU A 91 -22.57 -23.31 -1.43
C LEU A 91 -22.67 -23.94 -2.82
N ASP A 92 -23.89 -24.30 -3.22
CA ASP A 92 -24.15 -24.90 -4.53
C ASP A 92 -25.57 -24.57 -5.06
N LEU A 93 -25.78 -24.78 -6.36
CA LEU A 93 -27.03 -24.49 -7.06
C LEU A 93 -28.03 -25.65 -6.98
N SER A 94 -27.57 -26.87 -6.71
CA SER A 94 -28.42 -28.07 -6.71
C SER A 94 -28.64 -28.60 -5.30
N GLN A 95 -29.90 -28.54 -4.83
CA GLN A 95 -30.28 -29.12 -3.55
C GLN A 95 -30.00 -30.64 -3.50
N GLN A 96 -30.29 -31.35 -4.60
CA GLN A 96 -30.07 -32.79 -4.68
C GLN A 96 -28.58 -33.13 -4.53
N GLU A 97 -27.69 -32.35 -5.15
CA GLU A 97 -26.25 -32.59 -5.03
C GLU A 97 -25.72 -32.22 -3.66
N LEU A 98 -26.20 -31.13 -3.04
CA LEU A 98 -25.87 -30.80 -1.64
C LEU A 98 -26.26 -31.94 -0.69
N GLU A 99 -27.49 -32.45 -0.79
CA GLU A 99 -27.96 -33.57 0.02
C GLU A 99 -27.13 -34.83 -0.23
N ARG A 100 -26.83 -35.14 -1.50
CA ARG A 100 -26.01 -36.29 -1.88
C ARG A 100 -24.61 -36.20 -1.30
N THR A 101 -23.89 -35.11 -1.53
CA THR A 101 -22.47 -35.02 -1.20
C THR A 101 -22.24 -34.87 0.30
N LEU A 102 -23.05 -34.07 1.00
CA LEU A 102 -22.98 -33.93 2.46
C LEU A 102 -23.30 -35.23 3.19
N ALA A 103 -24.19 -36.08 2.67
CA ALA A 103 -24.50 -37.38 3.26
C ALA A 103 -23.33 -38.38 3.23
N HIS A 104 -22.33 -38.17 2.36
CA HIS A 104 -21.15 -39.02 2.26
C HIS A 104 -19.96 -38.54 3.10
N LEU A 105 -20.06 -37.37 3.76
CA LEU A 105 -19.01 -36.89 4.64
C LEU A 105 -18.91 -37.77 5.89
N PRO A 106 -17.68 -37.99 6.41
CA PRO A 106 -17.52 -38.68 7.68
C PRO A 106 -18.12 -37.83 8.82
N ARG A 107 -18.39 -38.48 9.95
CA ARG A 107 -18.82 -37.78 11.15
C ARG A 107 -17.61 -37.12 11.80
N PHE A 108 -17.72 -35.83 12.10
CA PHE A 108 -16.72 -35.01 12.77
C PHE A 108 -17.24 -34.57 14.15
N ASP A 109 -16.34 -34.46 15.13
CA ASP A 109 -16.65 -33.94 16.46
C ASP A 109 -16.41 -32.41 16.55
N PHE A 110 -15.49 -31.87 15.73
CA PHE A 110 -15.12 -30.46 15.72
C PHE A 110 -15.60 -29.71 14.46
N VAL A 111 -16.07 -30.41 13.43
CA VAL A 111 -16.56 -29.80 12.19
C VAL A 111 -18.07 -30.00 12.05
N ALA A 112 -18.83 -28.91 12.01
CA ALA A 112 -20.25 -28.95 11.66
C ALA A 112 -20.43 -28.64 10.16
N CYS A 113 -21.13 -29.50 9.43
CA CYS A 113 -21.31 -29.35 7.97
C CYS A 113 -22.74 -28.92 7.62
N HIS A 114 -22.85 -27.93 6.73
CA HIS A 114 -24.11 -27.31 6.34
C HIS A 114 -24.18 -27.13 4.82
N GLY A 115 -25.37 -27.26 4.25
CA GLY A 115 -25.64 -26.91 2.85
C GLY A 115 -26.20 -25.48 2.74
N LEU A 116 -25.69 -24.73 1.77
CA LEU A 116 -26.19 -23.40 1.42
C LEU A 116 -26.66 -23.44 -0.05
N LEU A 117 -27.98 -23.49 -0.25
CA LEU A 117 -28.56 -23.52 -1.59
C LEU A 117 -28.67 -22.10 -2.14
N GLY A 118 -28.01 -21.83 -3.26
CA GLY A 118 -28.14 -20.56 -3.95
C GLY A 118 -26.99 -20.22 -4.89
N THR A 119 -27.13 -19.08 -5.54
CA THR A 119 -26.08 -18.45 -6.34
C THR A 119 -24.99 -17.83 -5.46
N TYR A 120 -23.84 -17.49 -6.07
CA TYR A 120 -22.80 -16.73 -5.38
C TYR A 120 -23.31 -15.39 -4.84
N ASP A 121 -24.21 -14.73 -5.58
CA ASP A 121 -24.80 -13.45 -5.19
C ASP A 121 -25.66 -13.61 -3.92
N GLU A 122 -26.50 -14.64 -3.86
CA GLU A 122 -27.30 -14.97 -2.68
C GLU A 122 -26.43 -15.37 -1.49
N GLY A 123 -25.34 -16.11 -1.74
CA GLY A 123 -24.33 -16.43 -0.73
C GLY A 123 -23.69 -15.17 -0.13
N ARG A 124 -23.38 -14.16 -0.94
CA ARG A 124 -22.89 -12.85 -0.45
C ARG A 124 -23.94 -12.11 0.38
N GLU A 125 -25.20 -12.09 -0.05
CA GLU A 125 -26.28 -11.47 0.74
C GLU A 125 -26.46 -12.18 2.08
N TRP A 126 -26.32 -13.49 2.12
CA TRP A 126 -26.35 -14.26 3.36
C TRP A 126 -25.18 -13.88 4.30
N LEU A 127 -23.96 -13.73 3.77
CA LEU A 127 -22.80 -13.29 4.54
C LEU A 127 -22.95 -11.89 5.14
N ARG A 128 -23.79 -11.01 4.57
CA ARG A 128 -24.07 -9.66 5.11
C ARG A 128 -25.00 -9.64 6.31
N ARG A 129 -25.70 -10.74 6.60
CA ARG A 129 -26.67 -10.78 7.71
C ARG A 129 -25.95 -10.57 9.05
N ALA A 130 -26.52 -9.76 9.94
CA ALA A 130 -25.92 -9.40 11.22
C ALA A 130 -25.57 -10.63 12.10
N GLU A 131 -26.36 -11.69 11.99
CA GLU A 131 -26.18 -12.98 12.68
C GLU A 131 -24.89 -13.71 12.26
N VAL A 132 -24.43 -13.47 11.03
CA VAL A 132 -23.27 -14.13 10.41
C VAL A 132 -22.05 -13.19 10.43
N GLY A 133 -22.26 -11.89 10.24
CA GLY A 133 -21.19 -10.92 9.97
C GLY A 133 -20.09 -10.85 11.03
N GLY A 134 -20.42 -11.05 12.31
CA GLY A 134 -19.45 -10.97 13.43
C GLY A 134 -18.55 -12.21 13.61
N ARG A 135 -18.85 -13.31 12.91
CA ARG A 135 -18.09 -14.56 13.00
C ARG A 135 -16.86 -14.51 12.09
N PRO A 136 -15.71 -15.07 12.53
CA PRO A 136 -14.55 -15.17 11.65
C PRO A 136 -14.89 -16.11 10.50
N LYS A 137 -14.36 -15.84 9.32
CA LYS A 137 -14.72 -16.61 8.11
C LYS A 137 -13.53 -16.80 7.18
N CYS A 138 -13.54 -17.94 6.51
CA CYS A 138 -12.64 -18.28 5.43
C CYS A 138 -13.48 -18.61 4.18
N ILE A 139 -13.35 -17.79 3.14
CA ILE A 139 -14.01 -18.06 1.85
C ILE A 139 -13.11 -19.00 1.05
N ILE A 140 -13.63 -20.15 0.62
CA ILE A 140 -12.88 -21.17 -0.11
C ILE A 140 -13.37 -21.18 -1.56
N HIS A 141 -12.45 -21.05 -2.50
CA HIS A 141 -12.74 -21.14 -3.93
C HIS A 141 -11.61 -21.92 -4.63
N ILE A 142 -11.71 -23.24 -4.56
CA ILE A 142 -10.70 -24.20 -5.03
C ILE A 142 -11.11 -24.86 -6.35
N GLY A 143 -10.16 -25.43 -7.08
CA GLY A 143 -10.38 -26.07 -8.39
C GLY A 143 -10.14 -25.17 -9.59
N SER A 144 -9.58 -23.98 -9.38
CA SER A 144 -9.21 -23.03 -10.42
C SER A 144 -10.33 -22.62 -11.38
N SER A 145 -11.60 -22.73 -10.96
CA SER A 145 -12.77 -22.23 -11.71
C SER A 145 -12.77 -20.71 -11.88
N ILE A 146 -11.89 -19.99 -11.15
CA ILE A 146 -11.67 -18.55 -11.32
C ILE A 146 -11.09 -18.22 -12.70
N GLY A 147 -10.48 -19.21 -13.38
CA GLY A 147 -10.07 -19.10 -14.78
C GLY A 147 -11.22 -18.97 -15.76
N ASN A 148 -12.47 -19.23 -15.35
CA ASN A 148 -13.63 -19.16 -16.23
C ASN A 148 -14.11 -17.72 -16.45
N PHE A 149 -13.69 -16.79 -15.59
CA PHE A 149 -13.98 -15.36 -15.71
C PHE A 149 -12.97 -14.66 -16.61
N ASP A 150 -13.39 -13.58 -17.27
CA ASP A 150 -12.45 -12.62 -17.83
C ASP A 150 -11.60 -11.98 -16.69
N ARG A 151 -10.38 -11.50 -16.97
CA ARG A 151 -9.42 -11.06 -15.93
C ARG A 151 -9.99 -10.00 -14.99
N SER A 152 -10.70 -9.00 -15.53
CA SER A 152 -11.35 -7.96 -14.73
C SER A 152 -12.47 -8.52 -13.87
N ASP A 153 -13.27 -9.43 -14.43
CA ASP A 153 -14.44 -10.00 -13.78
C ASP A 153 -14.02 -10.94 -12.65
N ALA A 154 -12.91 -11.67 -12.82
CA ALA A 154 -12.29 -12.46 -11.76
C ALA A 154 -11.91 -11.59 -10.55
N ALA A 155 -11.25 -10.45 -10.81
CA ALA A 155 -10.87 -9.51 -9.77
C ALA A 155 -12.10 -8.89 -9.08
N SER A 156 -13.09 -8.45 -9.85
CA SER A 156 -14.35 -7.91 -9.29
C SER A 156 -15.15 -8.95 -8.51
N PHE A 157 -15.18 -10.21 -8.98
CA PHE A 157 -15.80 -11.31 -8.27
C PHE A 157 -15.15 -11.54 -6.91
N LEU A 158 -13.83 -11.66 -6.85
CA LEU A 158 -13.11 -11.83 -5.59
C LEU A 158 -13.26 -10.61 -4.68
N GLN A 159 -13.20 -9.40 -5.23
CA GLN A 159 -13.43 -8.15 -4.49
C GLN A 159 -14.80 -8.15 -3.80
N SER A 160 -15.84 -8.62 -4.49
CA SER A 160 -17.20 -8.64 -3.95
C SER A 160 -17.34 -9.48 -2.67
N PHE A 161 -16.51 -10.50 -2.50
CA PHE A 161 -16.41 -11.28 -1.26
C PHE A 161 -15.40 -10.65 -0.29
N ALA A 162 -14.25 -10.19 -0.77
CA ALA A 162 -13.21 -9.54 0.03
C ALA A 162 -13.76 -8.34 0.82
N ASP A 163 -14.70 -7.58 0.23
CA ASP A 163 -15.32 -6.43 0.88
C ASP A 163 -16.16 -6.78 2.12
N LEU A 164 -16.59 -8.04 2.23
CA LEU A 164 -17.33 -8.58 3.37
C LEU A 164 -16.41 -9.08 4.49
N LEU A 165 -15.11 -9.13 4.25
CA LEU A 165 -14.12 -9.72 5.14
C LEU A 165 -13.52 -8.67 6.08
N ASP A 166 -13.33 -9.10 7.33
CA ASP A 166 -12.48 -8.41 8.29
C ASP A 166 -11.00 -8.59 7.89
N PRO A 167 -10.23 -7.52 7.73
CA PRO A 167 -8.86 -7.60 7.21
C PRO A 167 -7.85 -8.25 8.17
N VAL A 168 -8.20 -8.42 9.44
CA VAL A 168 -7.33 -9.05 10.46
C VAL A 168 -7.69 -10.52 10.61
N ARG A 169 -8.98 -10.83 10.74
CA ARG A 169 -9.46 -12.15 11.17
C ARG A 169 -9.82 -13.08 10.01
N ASP A 170 -10.32 -12.53 8.91
CA ASP A 170 -10.91 -13.32 7.84
C ASP A 170 -9.90 -13.64 6.74
N ARG A 171 -10.15 -14.71 5.99
CA ARG A 171 -9.25 -15.24 4.95
C ARG A 171 -10.00 -15.65 3.70
N MET A 172 -9.26 -15.80 2.60
CA MET A 172 -9.73 -16.50 1.39
C MET A 172 -8.71 -17.55 0.98
N LEU A 173 -9.16 -18.79 0.70
CA LEU A 173 -8.32 -19.86 0.16
C LEU A 173 -8.70 -20.08 -1.30
N ILE A 174 -7.79 -19.75 -2.21
CA ILE A 174 -8.03 -19.79 -3.66
C ILE A 174 -7.08 -20.79 -4.33
N GLY A 175 -7.62 -21.69 -5.15
CA GLY A 175 -6.85 -22.55 -6.04
C GLY A 175 -6.65 -21.90 -7.41
N LEU A 176 -5.42 -21.89 -7.92
CA LEU A 176 -5.06 -21.31 -9.22
C LEU A 176 -4.20 -22.25 -10.07
N ASP A 177 -4.64 -22.45 -11.31
CA ASP A 177 -3.88 -23.10 -12.35
C ASP A 177 -2.96 -22.09 -13.07
N SER A 178 -1.67 -22.39 -13.04
CA SER A 178 -0.58 -21.57 -13.59
C SER A 178 0.10 -22.26 -14.79
N CYS A 179 -0.42 -23.40 -15.24
CA CYS A 179 0.23 -24.23 -16.25
C CYS A 179 0.50 -23.48 -17.56
N SER A 180 1.76 -23.51 -17.98
CA SER A 180 2.26 -22.88 -19.21
C SER A 180 2.46 -23.88 -20.36
N VAL A 181 2.18 -25.17 -20.15
CA VAL A 181 2.41 -26.24 -21.13
C VAL A 181 1.18 -26.39 -22.05
N PRO A 182 1.23 -25.95 -23.32
CA PRO A 182 0.04 -25.86 -24.17
C PRO A 182 -0.66 -27.20 -24.42
N GLU A 183 0.12 -28.26 -24.67
CA GLU A 183 -0.40 -29.60 -24.94
C GLU A 183 -1.16 -30.18 -23.73
N LYS A 184 -0.63 -29.95 -22.53
CA LYS A 184 -1.22 -30.42 -21.29
C LYS A 184 -2.53 -29.70 -20.98
N VAL A 185 -2.54 -28.38 -21.15
CA VAL A 185 -3.77 -27.58 -21.01
C VAL A 185 -4.78 -27.98 -22.07
N TYR A 186 -4.37 -28.17 -23.33
CA TYR A 186 -5.26 -28.62 -24.39
C TYR A 186 -5.95 -29.94 -24.03
N HIS A 187 -5.18 -30.97 -23.65
CA HIS A 187 -5.74 -32.28 -23.33
C HIS A 187 -6.58 -32.32 -22.05
N ALA A 188 -6.34 -31.42 -21.09
CA ALA A 188 -7.20 -31.29 -19.92
C ALA A 188 -8.66 -30.97 -20.31
N TYR A 189 -8.88 -30.15 -21.34
CA TYR A 189 -10.22 -29.74 -21.79
C TYR A 189 -10.62 -30.35 -23.15
N ASN A 190 -9.81 -31.27 -23.68
CA ASN A 190 -10.05 -32.03 -24.90
C ASN A 190 -9.56 -33.47 -24.70
N ASP A 191 -10.17 -34.13 -23.73
CA ASP A 191 -9.85 -35.51 -23.37
C ASP A 191 -10.11 -36.48 -24.53
N LYS A 192 -9.33 -37.56 -24.57
CA LYS A 192 -9.42 -38.57 -25.64
C LYS A 192 -10.67 -39.44 -25.54
N HIS A 193 -11.32 -39.46 -24.38
CA HIS A 193 -12.52 -40.25 -24.12
C HIS A 193 -13.79 -39.53 -24.59
N GLY A 194 -13.72 -38.23 -24.88
CA GLY A 194 -14.81 -37.40 -25.37
C GLY A 194 -15.76 -36.88 -24.29
N VAL A 195 -15.45 -37.10 -23.00
CA VAL A 195 -16.33 -36.75 -21.87
C VAL A 195 -16.51 -35.23 -21.79
N THR A 196 -15.46 -34.44 -22.03
CA THR A 196 -15.52 -32.97 -22.05
C THR A 196 -16.38 -32.46 -23.20
N HIS A 197 -16.35 -33.14 -24.36
CA HIS A 197 -17.23 -32.78 -25.47
C HIS A 197 -18.69 -33.13 -25.18
N GLU A 198 -18.96 -34.25 -24.50
CA GLU A 198 -20.31 -34.59 -24.04
C GLU A 198 -20.84 -33.57 -23.01
N PHE A 199 -19.99 -33.14 -22.08
CA PHE A 199 -20.29 -32.07 -21.12
C PHE A 199 -20.66 -30.76 -21.81
N ILE A 200 -19.89 -30.34 -22.82
CA ILE A 200 -20.18 -29.11 -23.56
C ILE A 200 -21.47 -29.24 -24.40
N LEU A 201 -21.68 -30.37 -25.07
CA LEU A 201 -22.92 -30.60 -25.84
C LEU A 201 -24.16 -30.71 -24.96
N ASN A 202 -24.00 -31.13 -23.70
CA ASN A 202 -25.09 -31.17 -22.73
C ASN A 202 -25.72 -29.79 -22.51
N ALA A 203 -24.97 -28.69 -22.61
CA ALA A 203 -25.51 -27.33 -22.50
C ALA A 203 -26.64 -27.05 -23.49
N LEU A 204 -26.58 -27.61 -24.69
CA LEU A 204 -27.64 -27.47 -25.70
C LEU A 204 -28.91 -28.22 -25.29
N THR A 205 -28.75 -29.38 -24.65
CA THR A 205 -29.85 -30.19 -24.13
C THR A 205 -30.48 -29.54 -22.92
N HIS A 206 -29.67 -29.03 -21.99
CA HIS A 206 -30.15 -28.28 -20.84
C HIS A 206 -30.90 -27.01 -21.26
N ALA A 207 -30.39 -26.26 -22.24
CA ALA A 207 -31.11 -25.12 -22.81
C ALA A 207 -32.50 -25.52 -23.33
N ASN A 208 -32.63 -26.64 -24.05
CA ASN A 208 -33.94 -27.12 -24.51
C ASN A 208 -34.91 -27.38 -23.34
N THR A 209 -34.41 -27.94 -22.24
CA THR A 209 -35.20 -28.17 -21.03
C THR A 209 -35.67 -26.86 -20.42
N LEU A 210 -34.79 -25.86 -20.27
CA LEU A 210 -35.14 -24.54 -19.71
C LEU A 210 -36.18 -23.80 -20.56
N PHE A 211 -36.13 -23.94 -21.89
CA PHE A 211 -37.11 -23.34 -22.80
C PHE A 211 -38.39 -24.17 -22.98
N GLY A 212 -38.44 -25.39 -22.42
CA GLY A 212 -39.56 -26.32 -22.58
C GLY A 212 -39.82 -26.76 -24.03
N LYS A 213 -38.85 -26.56 -24.93
CA LYS A 213 -38.98 -26.86 -26.36
C LYS A 213 -37.60 -27.08 -27.01
N PRO A 214 -37.51 -27.89 -28.08
CA PRO A 214 -36.25 -28.19 -28.75
C PRO A 214 -35.78 -27.02 -29.63
N ILE A 215 -35.10 -26.04 -29.04
CA ILE A 215 -34.49 -24.90 -29.74
C ILE A 215 -33.12 -25.25 -30.36
N PHE A 216 -32.46 -26.28 -29.83
CA PHE A 216 -31.22 -26.85 -30.34
C PHE A 216 -31.41 -28.32 -30.70
N ARG A 217 -30.66 -28.77 -31.70
CA ARG A 217 -30.50 -30.19 -32.05
C ARG A 217 -29.02 -30.57 -31.86
N PRO A 218 -28.63 -31.17 -30.72
CA PRO A 218 -27.20 -31.36 -30.39
C PRO A 218 -26.36 -32.02 -31.48
N GLN A 219 -26.93 -32.99 -32.21
CA GLN A 219 -26.29 -33.66 -33.35
C GLN A 219 -25.89 -32.73 -34.52
N ASP A 220 -26.46 -31.52 -34.59
CA ASP A 220 -26.12 -30.52 -35.59
C ASP A 220 -24.93 -29.65 -35.16
N TRP A 221 -24.35 -29.90 -33.99
CA TRP A 221 -23.28 -29.10 -33.39
C TRP A 221 -22.05 -29.96 -33.12
N ARG A 222 -20.88 -29.33 -33.29
CA ARG A 222 -19.58 -29.89 -32.89
C ARG A 222 -18.93 -28.99 -31.86
N VAL A 223 -18.13 -29.59 -30.99
CA VAL A 223 -17.28 -28.89 -30.03
C VAL A 223 -15.93 -28.61 -30.69
N ILE A 224 -15.40 -27.41 -30.47
CA ILE A 224 -14.06 -26.99 -30.87
C ILE A 224 -13.39 -26.48 -29.60
N GLY A 225 -12.34 -27.16 -29.15
CA GLY A 225 -11.44 -26.65 -28.11
C GLY A 225 -10.13 -26.21 -28.72
N GLU A 226 -9.54 -25.14 -28.18
CA GLU A 226 -8.21 -24.68 -28.57
C GLU A 226 -7.49 -24.05 -27.38
N TYR A 227 -6.16 -24.20 -27.36
CA TYR A 227 -5.30 -23.44 -26.48
C TYR A 227 -4.83 -22.19 -27.21
N VAL A 228 -4.90 -21.03 -26.55
CA VAL A 228 -4.41 -19.76 -27.07
C VAL A 228 -3.52 -19.10 -26.03
N PHE A 229 -2.47 -18.44 -26.52
CA PHE A 229 -1.59 -17.60 -25.73
C PHE A 229 -1.46 -16.25 -26.44
N ASP A 230 -2.01 -15.21 -25.83
CA ASP A 230 -1.98 -13.82 -26.34
C ASP A 230 -1.76 -12.84 -25.18
N GLY A 231 -2.10 -11.56 -25.38
CA GLY A 231 -1.91 -10.50 -24.38
C GLY A 231 -2.65 -10.72 -23.06
N ASP A 232 -3.71 -11.54 -23.06
CA ASP A 232 -4.47 -11.90 -21.84
C ASP A 232 -3.91 -13.15 -21.14
N GLY A 233 -2.85 -13.75 -21.71
CA GLY A 233 -2.15 -14.94 -21.20
C GLY A 233 -2.65 -16.25 -21.80
N GLY A 234 -2.06 -17.35 -21.33
CA GLY A 234 -2.44 -18.70 -21.73
C GLY A 234 -3.85 -19.06 -21.27
N ARG A 235 -4.67 -19.63 -22.16
CA ARG A 235 -6.00 -20.15 -21.84
C ARG A 235 -6.41 -21.31 -22.73
N HIS A 236 -7.30 -22.14 -22.20
CA HIS A 236 -8.18 -22.95 -23.03
C HIS A 236 -9.45 -22.16 -23.35
N GLN A 237 -10.00 -22.37 -24.54
CA GLN A 237 -11.33 -21.86 -24.90
C GLN A 237 -12.10 -22.89 -25.73
N ALA A 238 -13.39 -23.00 -25.45
CA ALA A 238 -14.30 -23.93 -26.09
C ALA A 238 -15.44 -23.22 -26.83
N PHE A 239 -15.77 -23.76 -27.99
CA PHE A 239 -16.82 -23.27 -28.88
C PHE A 239 -17.74 -24.38 -29.33
N LEU A 240 -19.01 -24.03 -29.51
CA LEU A 240 -20.01 -24.80 -30.22
C LEU A 240 -20.14 -24.23 -31.64
N ALA A 241 -20.03 -25.08 -32.66
CA ALA A 241 -20.19 -24.67 -34.05
C ALA A 241 -21.16 -25.60 -34.79
N PRO A 242 -22.16 -25.09 -35.52
CA PRO A 242 -23.10 -25.95 -36.21
C PRO A 242 -22.47 -26.51 -37.49
N VAL A 243 -22.78 -27.75 -37.85
CA VAL A 243 -22.26 -28.41 -39.07
C VAL A 243 -23.04 -28.03 -40.33
N ARG A 244 -24.19 -27.37 -40.16
CA ARG A 244 -25.09 -26.86 -41.21
C ARG A 244 -25.79 -25.62 -40.70
N GLU A 245 -26.45 -24.88 -41.60
CA GLU A 245 -27.24 -23.72 -41.19
C GLU A 245 -28.30 -24.14 -40.16
N THR A 246 -28.35 -23.42 -39.04
CA THR A 246 -29.29 -23.71 -37.96
C THR A 246 -30.00 -22.44 -37.51
N ARG A 247 -31.26 -22.59 -37.08
CA ARG A 247 -32.07 -21.49 -36.58
C ARG A 247 -32.33 -21.68 -35.09
N VAL A 248 -31.79 -20.78 -34.28
CA VAL A 248 -31.92 -20.81 -32.82
C VAL A 248 -32.62 -19.53 -32.39
N LEU A 249 -33.77 -19.65 -31.73
CA LEU A 249 -34.56 -18.50 -31.24
C LEU A 249 -34.85 -17.43 -32.32
N GLY A 250 -35.00 -17.85 -33.58
CA GLY A 250 -35.25 -16.95 -34.72
C GLY A 250 -33.99 -16.40 -35.39
N LEU A 251 -32.82 -16.55 -34.78
CA LEU A 251 -31.52 -16.17 -35.33
C LEU A 251 -30.98 -17.28 -36.23
N VAL A 252 -30.39 -16.90 -37.37
CA VAL A 252 -29.70 -17.83 -38.27
C VAL A 252 -28.22 -17.86 -37.87
N ILE A 253 -27.71 -19.07 -37.59
CA ILE A 253 -26.30 -19.31 -37.28
C ILE A 253 -25.73 -20.11 -38.45
N GLN A 254 -24.68 -19.57 -39.06
CA GLN A 254 -24.09 -20.13 -40.28
C GLN A 254 -23.25 -21.38 -39.97
N PRO A 255 -23.10 -22.33 -40.93
CA PRO A 255 -22.21 -23.47 -40.75
C PRO A 255 -20.81 -23.02 -40.31
N HIS A 256 -20.25 -23.72 -39.33
CA HIS A 256 -18.92 -23.47 -38.75
C HIS A 256 -18.74 -22.15 -37.99
N GLU A 257 -19.79 -21.34 -37.84
CA GLU A 257 -19.78 -20.15 -36.99
C GLU A 257 -19.53 -20.56 -35.54
N ARG A 258 -18.59 -19.89 -34.86
CA ARG A 258 -18.17 -20.23 -33.50
C ARG A 258 -19.04 -19.50 -32.47
N VAL A 259 -19.66 -20.27 -31.57
CA VAL A 259 -20.37 -19.77 -30.39
C VAL A 259 -19.58 -20.17 -29.15
N GLN A 260 -18.97 -19.22 -28.47
CA GLN A 260 -18.16 -19.50 -27.27
C GLN A 260 -19.06 -20.00 -26.13
N ILE A 261 -18.62 -21.01 -25.39
CA ILE A 261 -19.36 -21.59 -24.26
C ILE A 261 -18.54 -21.60 -22.97
N GLU A 262 -17.23 -21.75 -23.07
CA GLU A 262 -16.33 -21.86 -21.92
C GLU A 262 -14.95 -21.31 -22.24
N GLN A 263 -14.24 -20.88 -21.21
CA GLN A 263 -12.80 -20.61 -21.24
C GLN A 263 -12.18 -20.96 -19.89
N SER A 264 -10.87 -21.16 -19.86
CA SER A 264 -10.09 -21.32 -18.64
C SER A 264 -8.73 -20.63 -18.76
N LEU A 265 -8.64 -19.42 -18.21
CA LEU A 265 -7.40 -18.64 -18.11
C LEU A 265 -6.43 -19.22 -17.09
N LYS A 266 -5.15 -19.21 -17.43
CA LYS A 266 -4.05 -19.62 -16.57
C LYS A 266 -3.40 -18.40 -15.93
N TYR A 267 -2.98 -18.50 -14.68
CA TYR A 267 -2.49 -17.37 -13.88
C TYR A 267 -1.02 -17.58 -13.52
N GLY A 268 -0.11 -17.07 -14.36
CA GLY A 268 1.30 -16.98 -13.99
C GLY A 268 1.51 -16.04 -12.79
N VAL A 269 2.77 -15.88 -12.39
CA VAL A 269 3.14 -15.06 -11.21
C VAL A 269 2.62 -13.62 -11.34
N GLU A 270 2.78 -13.00 -12.51
CA GLU A 270 2.36 -11.62 -12.75
C GLU A 270 0.82 -11.49 -12.82
N GLU A 271 0.13 -12.42 -13.49
CA GLU A 271 -1.33 -12.44 -13.57
C GLU A 271 -1.95 -12.61 -12.20
N ARG A 272 -1.37 -13.49 -11.37
CA ARG A 272 -1.84 -13.74 -10.01
C ARG A 272 -1.72 -12.49 -9.12
N LEU A 273 -0.56 -11.82 -9.13
CA LEU A 273 -0.37 -10.60 -8.36
C LEU A 273 -1.35 -9.49 -8.79
N ARG A 274 -1.61 -9.36 -10.09
CA ARG A 274 -2.63 -8.45 -10.63
C ARG A 274 -4.05 -8.82 -10.17
N LEU A 275 -4.40 -10.11 -10.19
CA LEU A 275 -5.69 -10.60 -9.70
C LEU A 275 -5.90 -10.23 -8.22
N TRP A 276 -4.91 -10.49 -7.37
CA TRP A 276 -4.97 -10.14 -5.94
C TRP A 276 -5.10 -8.64 -5.73
N GLY A 277 -4.24 -7.83 -6.37
CA GLY A 277 -4.27 -6.38 -6.27
C GLY A 277 -5.60 -5.78 -6.71
N GLY A 278 -6.13 -6.23 -7.86
CA GLY A 278 -7.43 -5.80 -8.39
C GLY A 278 -8.60 -6.20 -7.50
N ALA A 279 -8.48 -7.32 -6.77
CA ALA A 279 -9.48 -7.78 -5.82
C ALA A 279 -9.40 -7.10 -4.44
N GLY A 280 -8.41 -6.23 -4.19
CA GLY A 280 -8.16 -5.67 -2.86
C GLY A 280 -7.68 -6.73 -1.87
N LEU A 281 -6.99 -7.77 -2.35
CA LEU A 281 -6.46 -8.89 -1.59
C LEU A 281 -4.93 -8.87 -1.59
N ARG A 282 -4.34 -9.51 -0.58
CA ARG A 282 -2.90 -9.81 -0.54
C ARG A 282 -2.67 -11.25 -0.11
N GLU A 283 -1.65 -11.86 -0.69
CA GLU A 283 -1.21 -13.20 -0.35
C GLU A 283 -0.50 -13.21 1.01
N GLU A 284 -0.95 -14.08 1.91
CA GLU A 284 -0.32 -14.32 3.21
C GLU A 284 0.60 -15.53 3.15
N SER A 285 0.13 -16.61 2.50
CA SER A 285 0.88 -17.85 2.28
C SER A 285 0.47 -18.46 0.93
N SER A 286 1.37 -19.23 0.33
CA SER A 286 1.05 -20.04 -0.84
C SER A 286 1.77 -21.39 -0.84
N TRP A 287 1.12 -22.39 -1.43
CA TRP A 287 1.63 -23.75 -1.58
C TRP A 287 1.57 -24.12 -3.06
N LEU A 288 2.72 -24.42 -3.64
CA LEU A 288 2.88 -24.54 -5.09
C LEU A 288 3.32 -25.94 -5.48
N ARG A 289 2.76 -26.44 -6.58
CA ARG A 289 3.23 -27.64 -7.28
C ARG A 289 4.01 -27.19 -8.51
N GLY A 290 5.32 -27.04 -8.34
CA GLY A 290 6.18 -26.44 -9.36
C GLY A 290 5.69 -25.03 -9.72
N ASP A 291 5.67 -24.72 -11.00
CA ASP A 291 5.12 -23.50 -11.59
C ASP A 291 3.73 -23.70 -12.20
N GLU A 292 3.10 -24.85 -11.99
CA GLU A 292 1.89 -25.25 -12.71
C GLU A 292 0.59 -25.06 -11.92
N TYR A 293 0.62 -25.14 -10.59
CA TYR A 293 -0.59 -25.00 -9.77
C TYR A 293 -0.26 -24.47 -8.37
N GLY A 294 -1.17 -23.68 -7.79
CA GLY A 294 -1.00 -23.14 -6.44
C GLY A 294 -2.29 -23.07 -5.63
N LEU A 295 -2.16 -23.26 -4.32
CA LEU A 295 -3.15 -22.87 -3.32
C LEU A 295 -2.65 -21.58 -2.65
N HIS A 296 -3.52 -20.59 -2.54
CA HIS A 296 -3.18 -19.26 -2.06
C HIS A 296 -4.08 -18.86 -0.92
N LEU A 297 -3.51 -18.63 0.26
CA LEU A 297 -4.22 -18.06 1.40
C LEU A 297 -4.06 -16.54 1.37
N LEU A 298 -5.19 -15.85 1.24
CA LEU A 298 -5.27 -14.42 1.04
C LEU A 298 -6.01 -13.75 2.20
N ARG A 299 -5.78 -12.45 2.34
CA ARG A 299 -6.55 -11.57 3.24
C ARG A 299 -6.86 -10.25 2.56
N ARG A 300 -7.91 -9.58 3.03
CA ARG A 300 -8.25 -8.24 2.57
C ARG A 300 -7.09 -7.28 2.86
N THR A 301 -6.71 -6.52 1.85
CA THR A 301 -5.77 -5.42 1.98
C THR A 301 -6.49 -4.27 2.68
N SER A 302 -6.09 -3.96 3.91
CA SER A 302 -6.42 -2.67 4.51
C SER A 302 -5.52 -1.60 3.90
N PRO A 303 -6.03 -0.35 3.74
CA PRO A 303 -5.12 0.77 3.56
C PRO A 303 -4.08 0.76 4.69
N PRO A 304 -2.84 1.21 4.43
CA PRO A 304 -1.87 1.46 5.48
C PRO A 304 -2.55 2.27 6.58
N THR A 305 -2.78 1.65 7.73
CA THR A 305 -3.31 2.39 8.88
C THR A 305 -2.26 3.42 9.25
N PRO A 306 -2.63 4.71 9.39
CA PRO A 306 -1.73 5.69 9.93
C PRO A 306 -1.19 5.14 11.24
N SER A 307 0.13 5.00 11.34
CA SER A 307 0.72 4.49 12.57
C SER A 307 0.25 5.40 13.70
N PRO A 308 -0.28 4.87 14.81
CA PRO A 308 -0.75 5.70 15.90
C PRO A 308 0.38 6.64 16.31
N GLN A 309 0.04 7.88 16.67
CA GLN A 309 1.04 8.83 17.14
C GLN A 309 1.88 8.18 18.24
N PRO A 310 3.19 8.48 18.32
CA PRO A 310 4.03 7.95 19.38
C PRO A 310 3.52 8.50 20.73
N SER A 311 2.65 7.75 21.39
CA SER A 311 2.12 8.04 22.72
C SER A 311 3.12 7.67 23.82
N THR A 312 4.17 6.93 23.46
CA THR A 312 5.26 6.47 24.32
C THR A 312 6.62 6.62 23.60
N PRO A 313 7.74 6.70 24.36
CA PRO A 313 9.07 6.67 23.77
C PRO A 313 9.24 5.49 22.82
N ALA A 314 10.04 5.70 21.79
CA ALA A 314 10.53 4.64 20.94
C ALA A 314 11.16 3.53 21.82
N PRO A 315 10.67 2.27 21.74
CA PRO A 315 11.27 1.19 22.51
C PRO A 315 12.70 0.94 22.01
N PRO A 316 13.62 0.46 22.87
CA PRO A 316 14.99 0.15 22.45
C PRO A 316 15.05 -0.79 21.25
N PHE A 317 14.10 -1.72 21.15
CA PHE A 317 13.93 -2.66 20.05
C PHE A 317 12.55 -2.55 19.41
N GLN A 318 12.49 -2.50 18.07
CA GLN A 318 11.24 -2.29 17.35
C GLN A 318 10.29 -3.50 17.42
N PRO A 319 9.00 -3.33 17.78
CA PRO A 319 8.04 -4.44 17.79
C PRO A 319 7.70 -4.97 16.38
N LEU A 320 7.49 -6.27 16.25
CA LEU A 320 7.03 -6.89 14.98
C LEU A 320 5.73 -6.32 14.39
N PRO A 321 4.73 -5.88 15.18
CA PRO A 321 3.55 -5.23 14.63
C PRO A 321 3.86 -3.93 13.86
N GLU A 322 4.86 -3.16 14.30
CA GLU A 322 5.29 -1.93 13.60
C GLU A 322 5.94 -2.28 12.26
N TRP A 323 6.80 -3.31 12.22
CA TRP A 323 7.36 -3.85 10.98
C TRP A 323 6.29 -4.34 10.02
N SER A 324 5.28 -5.03 10.54
CA SER A 324 4.16 -5.53 9.74
C SER A 324 3.37 -4.40 9.07
N SER A 325 3.21 -3.26 9.76
CA SER A 325 2.59 -2.05 9.21
C SER A 325 3.42 -1.41 8.11
N ILE A 326 4.75 -1.30 8.28
CA ILE A 326 5.65 -0.79 7.24
C ILE A 326 5.64 -1.69 6.02
N TRP A 327 5.76 -3.00 6.22
CA TRP A 327 5.74 -3.95 5.10
C TRP A 327 4.42 -3.89 4.34
N GLN A 328 3.30 -3.67 5.04
CA GLN A 328 2.02 -3.45 4.39
C GLN A 328 2.02 -2.15 3.56
N ALA A 329 2.57 -1.05 4.09
CA ALA A 329 2.68 0.21 3.34
C ALA A 329 3.59 0.06 2.11
N TRP A 330 4.76 -0.55 2.29
CA TRP A 330 5.70 -0.86 1.23
C TRP A 330 5.09 -1.76 0.15
N ASP A 331 4.45 -2.86 0.54
CA ASP A 331 3.82 -3.81 -0.39
C ASP A 331 2.60 -3.18 -1.08
N THR A 332 1.87 -2.27 -0.43
CA THR A 332 0.81 -1.50 -1.08
C THR A 332 1.40 -0.67 -2.22
N VAL A 333 2.44 0.12 -1.95
CA VAL A 333 3.07 0.97 -2.97
C VAL A 333 3.68 0.12 -4.09
N THR A 334 4.41 -0.94 -3.76
CA THR A 334 5.21 -1.71 -4.72
C THR A 334 4.43 -2.76 -5.50
N ASN A 335 3.40 -3.38 -4.93
CA ASN A 335 2.64 -4.44 -5.60
C ASN A 335 1.34 -3.93 -6.24
N THR A 336 0.85 -2.75 -5.84
CA THR A 336 -0.47 -2.28 -6.28
C THR A 336 -0.44 -0.92 -6.97
N MET A 337 0.42 0.01 -6.53
CA MET A 337 0.50 1.35 -7.13
C MET A 337 1.50 1.42 -8.29
N LEU A 338 2.55 0.59 -8.26
CA LEU A 338 3.58 0.48 -9.30
C LEU A 338 3.19 -0.62 -10.32
N PRO A 339 2.80 -0.27 -11.56
CA PRO A 339 2.52 -1.26 -12.60
C PRO A 339 3.78 -2.08 -12.96
N PRO A 340 3.64 -3.38 -13.31
CA PRO A 340 4.78 -4.22 -13.70
C PRO A 340 5.65 -3.62 -14.80
N GLN A 341 5.04 -2.96 -15.79
CA GLN A 341 5.72 -2.31 -16.91
C GLN A 341 6.58 -1.12 -16.48
N GLN A 342 6.33 -0.55 -15.30
CA GLN A 342 7.06 0.58 -14.74
C GLN A 342 8.18 0.16 -13.79
N VAL A 343 8.28 -1.13 -13.43
CA VAL A 343 9.32 -1.63 -12.51
C VAL A 343 10.73 -1.33 -13.04
N SER A 344 10.93 -1.44 -14.37
CA SER A 344 12.21 -1.13 -15.02
C SER A 344 12.41 0.35 -15.34
N GLN A 345 11.39 1.19 -15.13
CA GLN A 345 11.46 2.60 -15.49
C GLN A 345 12.25 3.42 -14.47
N ARG A 346 12.74 4.56 -14.95
CA ARG A 346 13.46 5.56 -14.18
C ARG A 346 12.72 6.91 -14.30
N PRO A 347 11.64 7.13 -13.52
CA PRO A 347 10.83 8.35 -13.64
C PRO A 347 11.57 9.66 -13.31
N ILE A 348 12.67 9.56 -12.55
CA ILE A 348 13.54 10.68 -12.20
C ILE A 348 14.96 10.31 -12.60
N ASP A 349 15.58 11.09 -13.48
CA ASP A 349 16.92 10.80 -14.03
C ASP A 349 18.03 10.73 -12.98
N LEU A 350 17.85 11.43 -11.86
CA LEU A 350 18.77 11.47 -10.71
C LEU A 350 18.56 10.30 -9.72
N ARG A 351 17.78 9.28 -10.09
CA ARG A 351 17.44 8.13 -9.26
C ARG A 351 17.66 6.82 -10.00
N ASN A 352 17.82 5.74 -9.25
CA ASN A 352 17.84 4.40 -9.84
C ASN A 352 16.44 4.03 -10.39
N PRO A 353 16.33 3.04 -11.28
CA PRO A 353 15.02 2.52 -11.70
C PRO A 353 14.26 1.89 -10.52
N CYS A 354 12.93 1.80 -10.60
CA CYS A 354 12.08 1.34 -9.50
C CYS A 354 12.50 -0.05 -8.95
N VAL A 355 12.94 -0.97 -9.83
CA VAL A 355 13.45 -2.31 -9.47
C VAL A 355 14.60 -2.27 -8.47
N PHE A 356 15.44 -1.22 -8.51
CA PHE A 356 16.54 -1.06 -7.56
C PHE A 356 16.02 -1.03 -6.12
N TYR A 357 14.96 -0.27 -5.87
CA TYR A 357 14.41 -0.09 -4.53
C TYR A 357 13.81 -1.39 -3.97
N LEU A 358 13.30 -2.26 -4.83
CA LEU A 358 12.76 -3.57 -4.43
C LEU A 358 13.86 -4.51 -3.90
N GLY A 359 15.08 -4.42 -4.42
CA GLY A 359 16.24 -5.16 -3.92
C GLY A 359 17.00 -4.43 -2.82
N HIS A 360 17.13 -3.11 -2.93
CA HIS A 360 17.87 -2.25 -2.01
C HIS A 360 17.38 -2.35 -0.58
N ILE A 361 16.06 -2.27 -0.37
CA ILE A 361 15.49 -2.28 0.98
C ILE A 361 15.80 -3.56 1.77
N PRO A 362 15.48 -4.77 1.27
CA PRO A 362 15.85 -5.98 1.98
C PRO A 362 17.37 -6.14 2.08
N THR A 363 18.14 -5.75 1.06
CA THR A 363 19.61 -5.84 1.11
C THR A 363 20.21 -4.96 2.20
N PHE A 364 19.73 -3.73 2.34
CA PHE A 364 20.22 -2.82 3.36
C PHE A 364 19.95 -3.36 4.77
N LEU A 365 18.72 -3.82 5.05
CA LEU A 365 18.38 -4.43 6.34
C LEU A 365 19.25 -5.68 6.63
N ASP A 366 19.40 -6.56 5.65
CA ASP A 366 20.22 -7.78 5.77
C ASP A 366 21.69 -7.45 6.10
N LEU A 367 22.24 -6.40 5.50
CA LEU A 367 23.60 -5.92 5.78
C LEU A 367 23.74 -5.42 7.22
N GLN A 368 22.79 -4.62 7.71
CA GLN A 368 22.83 -4.13 9.08
C GLN A 368 22.73 -5.27 10.09
N ILE A 369 21.80 -6.21 9.88
CA ILE A 369 21.66 -7.40 10.74
C ILE A 369 22.94 -8.25 10.70
N SER A 370 23.51 -8.50 9.51
CA SER A 370 24.73 -9.29 9.35
C SER A 370 25.92 -8.66 10.08
N ARG A 371 26.10 -7.33 9.96
CA ARG A 371 27.15 -6.58 10.66
C ARG A 371 26.99 -6.66 12.19
N ALA A 372 25.77 -6.47 12.69
CA ALA A 372 25.51 -6.43 14.13
C ALA A 372 25.55 -7.82 14.81
N THR A 373 25.20 -8.87 14.07
CA THR A 373 25.20 -10.26 14.59
C THR A 373 26.48 -11.04 14.25
N ASN A 374 27.35 -10.47 13.40
CA ASN A 374 28.52 -11.15 12.84
C ASN A 374 28.17 -12.49 12.17
N THR A 375 27.07 -12.50 11.42
CA THR A 375 26.60 -13.68 10.67
C THR A 375 26.69 -13.45 9.16
N THR A 376 26.61 -14.52 8.38
CA THR A 376 26.64 -14.42 6.91
C THR A 376 25.39 -13.71 6.37
N LYS A 377 25.53 -13.07 5.21
CA LYS A 377 24.42 -12.43 4.49
C LYS A 377 23.40 -13.47 4.03
N THR A 378 22.16 -13.03 3.83
CA THR A 378 21.12 -13.88 3.24
C THR A 378 21.43 -14.12 1.76
N GLU A 379 21.25 -15.35 1.27
CA GLU A 379 21.51 -15.67 -0.15
C GLU A 379 20.39 -15.15 -1.07
N PRO A 380 20.73 -14.63 -2.28
CA PRO A 380 22.07 -14.59 -2.87
C PRO A 380 22.96 -13.45 -2.34
N ALA A 381 24.15 -13.78 -1.83
CA ALA A 381 25.04 -12.78 -1.22
C ALA A 381 25.54 -11.70 -2.21
N SER A 382 25.51 -12.01 -3.52
CA SER A 382 25.86 -11.10 -4.61
C SER A 382 24.96 -9.85 -4.68
N PHE A 383 23.74 -9.92 -4.15
CA PHE A 383 22.82 -8.78 -4.14
C PHE A 383 23.39 -7.58 -3.38
N SER A 384 24.22 -7.80 -2.37
CA SER A 384 24.91 -6.70 -1.69
C SER A 384 25.76 -5.83 -2.62
N ALA A 385 26.37 -6.38 -3.69
CA ALA A 385 27.21 -5.60 -4.59
C ALA A 385 26.43 -4.57 -5.43
N ILE A 386 25.15 -4.86 -5.72
CA ILE A 386 24.31 -4.07 -6.64
C ILE A 386 23.20 -3.30 -5.93
N PHE A 387 22.84 -3.69 -4.71
CA PHE A 387 21.73 -3.13 -3.94
C PHE A 387 22.14 -2.50 -2.61
N GLU A 388 23.42 -2.49 -2.20
CA GLU A 388 23.82 -1.94 -0.89
C GLU A 388 23.57 -0.43 -0.77
N ARG A 389 23.89 0.34 -1.81
CA ARG A 389 23.92 1.81 -1.73
C ARG A 389 23.31 2.45 -2.97
N GLY A 390 22.34 3.34 -2.75
CA GLY A 390 21.70 4.13 -3.79
C GLY A 390 22.61 5.20 -4.40
N ILE A 391 22.14 5.82 -5.49
CA ILE A 391 22.84 6.93 -6.15
C ILE A 391 22.44 8.28 -5.57
N ASP A 392 23.40 9.21 -5.52
CA ASP A 392 23.15 10.63 -5.29
C ASP A 392 24.01 11.47 -6.25
N PRO A 393 23.55 11.66 -7.49
CA PRO A 393 24.24 12.50 -8.47
C PRO A 393 24.10 13.98 -8.11
N ASP A 394 25.15 14.75 -8.35
CA ASP A 394 25.11 16.21 -8.32
C ASP A 394 24.08 16.71 -9.34
N VAL A 395 23.15 17.56 -8.89
CA VAL A 395 22.06 18.07 -9.73
C VAL A 395 22.56 19.01 -10.84
N ASP A 396 23.64 19.76 -10.60
CA ASP A 396 24.24 20.68 -11.58
C ASP A 396 25.21 19.96 -12.54
N ASP A 397 25.93 18.95 -12.06
CA ASP A 397 26.80 18.08 -12.88
C ASP A 397 26.62 16.59 -12.55
N PRO A 398 25.63 15.91 -13.17
CA PRO A 398 25.32 14.50 -12.87
C PRO A 398 26.43 13.49 -13.12
N ARG A 399 27.56 13.90 -13.74
CA ARG A 399 28.77 13.07 -13.86
C ARG A 399 29.52 12.94 -12.54
N ARG A 400 29.26 13.82 -11.58
CA ARG A 400 29.76 13.75 -10.21
C ARG A 400 28.68 13.08 -9.37
N CYS A 401 28.99 11.95 -8.77
CA CYS A 401 28.08 11.21 -7.90
C CYS A 401 28.87 10.70 -6.70
N HIS A 402 28.22 10.66 -5.54
CA HIS A 402 28.76 9.95 -4.37
C HIS A 402 28.92 8.45 -4.67
N ASP A 403 29.79 7.78 -3.92
CA ASP A 403 30.01 6.34 -4.04
C ASP A 403 28.69 5.58 -3.95
N HIS A 404 28.46 4.67 -4.90
CA HIS A 404 27.23 3.90 -5.02
C HIS A 404 27.50 2.46 -5.45
N SER A 405 26.51 1.57 -5.30
CA SER A 405 26.61 0.18 -5.76
C SER A 405 26.81 0.09 -7.27
N VAL A 406 27.40 -1.02 -7.73
CA VAL A 406 27.55 -1.28 -9.16
C VAL A 406 26.17 -1.36 -9.80
N VAL A 407 25.95 -0.58 -10.85
CA VAL A 407 24.73 -0.68 -11.66
C VAL A 407 24.93 -1.81 -12.67
N PRO A 408 24.16 -2.91 -12.59
CA PRO A 408 24.35 -4.04 -13.50
C PRO A 408 23.78 -3.73 -14.90
N ASP A 409 24.30 -4.42 -15.92
CA ASP A 409 23.76 -4.33 -17.29
C ASP A 409 22.31 -4.82 -17.37
N CYS A 410 21.98 -5.83 -16.58
CA CYS A 410 20.63 -6.34 -16.38
C CYS A 410 20.35 -6.57 -14.90
N TRP A 411 19.21 -6.06 -14.42
CA TRP A 411 18.74 -6.33 -13.06
C TRP A 411 18.37 -7.81 -12.89
N PRO A 412 18.55 -8.39 -11.69
CA PRO A 412 18.06 -9.74 -11.41
C PRO A 412 16.55 -9.88 -11.69
N PRO A 413 16.06 -11.10 -12.00
CA PRO A 413 14.63 -11.35 -12.17
C PRO A 413 13.84 -10.85 -10.96
N LEU A 414 12.69 -10.21 -11.21
CA LEU A 414 11.84 -9.68 -10.14
C LEU A 414 11.42 -10.77 -9.15
N THR A 415 11.18 -11.99 -9.63
CA THR A 415 10.89 -13.17 -8.80
C THR A 415 11.97 -13.44 -7.77
N ASP A 416 13.24 -13.30 -8.15
CA ASP A 416 14.38 -13.57 -7.27
C ASP A 416 14.55 -12.46 -6.23
N ILE A 417 14.31 -11.20 -6.64
CA ILE A 417 14.32 -10.04 -5.74
C ILE A 417 13.21 -10.17 -4.69
N LEU A 418 12.01 -10.55 -5.10
CA LEU A 418 10.87 -10.73 -4.19
C LEU A 418 11.07 -11.94 -3.26
N ALA A 419 11.64 -13.05 -3.76
CA ALA A 419 11.99 -14.19 -2.93
C ALA A 419 13.08 -13.82 -1.90
N TYR A 420 14.08 -13.03 -2.30
CA TYR A 420 15.10 -12.51 -1.39
C TYR A 420 14.48 -11.60 -0.31
N LYS A 421 13.56 -10.71 -0.69
CA LYS A 421 12.81 -9.86 0.26
C LYS A 421 12.16 -10.70 1.36
N GLU A 422 11.45 -11.77 1.01
CA GLU A 422 10.78 -12.62 1.99
C GLU A 422 11.76 -13.40 2.87
N LYS A 423 12.90 -13.86 2.33
CA LYS A 423 13.97 -14.46 3.14
C LYS A 423 14.52 -13.49 4.19
N VAL A 424 14.76 -12.23 3.81
CA VAL A 424 15.23 -11.20 4.76
C VAL A 424 14.16 -10.87 5.80
N ARG A 425 12.88 -10.75 5.41
CA ARG A 425 11.77 -10.57 6.36
C ARG A 425 11.65 -11.74 7.34
N HIS A 426 11.82 -12.98 6.86
CA HIS A 426 11.87 -14.16 7.71
C HIS A 426 13.05 -14.12 8.68
N ARG A 427 14.24 -13.75 8.19
CA ARG A 427 15.42 -13.53 9.05
C ARG A 427 15.14 -12.50 10.15
N LEU A 428 14.53 -11.36 9.82
CA LEU A 428 14.14 -10.38 10.84
C LEU A 428 13.18 -11.02 11.86
N ARG A 429 12.13 -11.72 11.42
CA ARG A 429 11.17 -12.40 12.33
C ARG A 429 11.85 -13.39 13.27
N SER A 430 12.89 -14.10 12.81
CA SER A 430 13.65 -15.04 13.63
C SER A 430 14.34 -14.38 14.83
N LEU A 431 14.70 -13.09 14.74
CA LEU A 431 15.25 -12.32 15.86
C LEU A 431 14.25 -12.11 17.02
N TYR A 432 12.96 -12.41 16.80
CA TYR A 432 11.90 -12.30 17.80
C TYR A 432 11.42 -13.67 18.30
N ALA A 433 11.92 -14.77 17.74
CA ALA A 433 11.36 -16.10 17.98
C ALA A 433 11.50 -16.58 19.44
N ASP A 434 12.55 -16.13 20.14
CA ASP A 434 12.79 -16.46 21.55
C ASP A 434 12.14 -15.49 22.54
N GLY A 435 11.49 -14.43 22.05
CA GLY A 435 10.85 -13.38 22.87
C GLY A 435 11.84 -12.50 23.64
N SER A 436 13.15 -12.65 23.45
CA SER A 436 14.18 -11.86 24.12
C SER A 436 14.41 -10.52 23.39
N VAL A 437 14.81 -9.50 24.13
CA VAL A 437 15.30 -8.25 23.52
C VAL A 437 16.76 -8.49 23.12
N PRO A 438 17.13 -8.33 21.83
CA PRO A 438 18.49 -8.57 21.38
C PRO A 438 19.44 -7.49 21.90
N SER A 439 20.75 -7.71 21.75
CA SER A 439 21.77 -6.73 22.16
C SER A 439 21.51 -5.35 21.53
N ARG A 440 21.96 -4.27 22.21
CA ARG A 440 21.80 -2.89 21.71
C ARG A 440 22.33 -2.71 20.28
N ALA A 441 23.41 -3.40 19.90
CA ALA A 441 23.96 -3.36 18.54
C ALA A 441 22.97 -3.91 17.50
N VAL A 442 22.32 -5.05 17.79
CA VAL A 442 21.30 -5.63 16.91
C VAL A 442 20.05 -4.78 16.91
N ALA A 443 19.63 -4.28 18.06
CA ALA A 443 18.47 -3.38 18.16
C ALA A 443 18.68 -2.10 17.33
N ARG A 444 19.89 -1.52 17.34
CA ARG A 444 20.27 -0.39 16.48
C ARG A 444 20.27 -0.75 15.00
N ALA A 445 20.82 -1.90 14.62
CA ALA A 445 20.76 -2.35 13.23
C ALA A 445 19.33 -2.48 12.71
N VAL A 446 18.42 -3.00 13.55
CA VAL A 446 16.99 -3.07 13.23
C VAL A 446 16.37 -1.67 13.13
N TRP A 447 16.70 -0.74 14.02
CA TRP A 447 16.24 0.66 13.92
C TRP A 447 16.73 1.37 12.65
N VAL A 448 18.01 1.22 12.32
CA VAL A 448 18.62 1.77 11.11
C VAL A 448 17.89 1.23 9.88
N GLY A 449 17.64 -0.08 9.82
CA GLY A 449 16.87 -0.68 8.73
C GLY A 449 15.41 -0.20 8.69
N PHE A 450 14.76 -0.05 9.85
CA PHE A 450 13.37 0.38 9.96
C PHE A 450 13.15 1.80 9.44
N GLU A 451 13.94 2.77 9.92
CA GLU A 451 13.81 4.16 9.46
C GLU A 451 14.30 4.35 8.02
N HIS A 452 15.30 3.58 7.60
CA HIS A 452 15.74 3.56 6.21
C HIS A 452 14.61 3.11 5.27
N GLU A 453 13.88 2.03 5.59
CA GLU A 453 12.74 1.59 4.80
C GLU A 453 11.63 2.66 4.72
N LEU A 454 11.36 3.36 5.84
CA LEU A 454 10.41 4.48 5.87
C LEU A 454 10.82 5.64 4.96
N MET A 455 12.10 6.05 4.99
CA MET A 455 12.61 7.14 4.15
C MET A 455 12.57 6.77 2.67
N HIS A 456 12.83 5.50 2.34
CA HIS A 456 12.75 5.01 0.97
C HIS A 456 11.31 4.83 0.47
N LEU A 457 10.34 4.58 1.35
CA LEU A 457 8.93 4.55 0.98
C LEU A 457 8.48 5.91 0.44
N GLU A 458 8.86 6.99 1.13
CA GLU A 458 8.64 8.36 0.66
C GLU A 458 9.38 8.63 -0.66
N THR A 459 10.61 8.12 -0.79
CA THR A 459 11.38 8.21 -2.04
C THR A 459 10.69 7.59 -3.23
N LEU A 460 10.21 6.35 -3.07
CA LEU A 460 9.52 5.65 -4.13
C LEU A 460 8.22 6.37 -4.50
N LEU A 461 7.45 6.85 -3.53
CA LEU A 461 6.21 7.55 -3.80
C LEU A 461 6.41 8.82 -4.61
N TYR A 462 7.40 9.68 -4.30
CA TYR A 462 7.61 10.87 -5.12
C TYR A 462 8.12 10.54 -6.54
N MET A 463 8.82 9.42 -6.73
CA MET A 463 9.16 8.91 -8.06
C MET A 463 7.89 8.51 -8.83
N LEU A 464 6.98 7.78 -8.18
CA LEU A 464 5.71 7.37 -8.79
C LEU A 464 4.86 8.57 -9.23
N LEU A 465 4.86 9.69 -8.49
CA LEU A 465 4.16 10.91 -8.91
C LEU A 465 4.67 11.49 -10.25
N GLN A 466 5.89 11.13 -10.66
CA GLN A 466 6.46 11.54 -11.95
C GLN A 466 6.15 10.56 -13.09
N ALA A 467 5.75 9.32 -12.78
CA ALA A 467 5.33 8.33 -13.75
C ALA A 467 3.88 8.58 -14.22
N GLU A 468 3.61 8.36 -15.51
CA GLU A 468 2.31 8.67 -16.15
C GLU A 468 1.20 7.71 -15.73
N ASP A 469 1.50 6.41 -15.57
CA ASP A 469 0.51 5.36 -15.28
C ASP A 469 0.50 4.87 -13.82
N THR A 470 0.95 5.69 -12.88
CA THR A 470 0.88 5.32 -11.45
C THR A 470 -0.57 5.08 -11.04
N LEU A 471 -0.82 3.93 -10.43
CA LEU A 471 -2.14 3.55 -9.95
C LEU A 471 -2.40 4.15 -8.56
N PRO A 472 -3.64 4.56 -8.26
CA PRO A 472 -3.98 5.05 -6.92
C PRO A 472 -3.87 3.92 -5.88
N PRO A 473 -3.65 4.27 -4.60
CA PRO A 473 -3.65 3.28 -3.52
C PRO A 473 -4.99 2.51 -3.51
N PRO A 474 -4.97 1.17 -3.53
CA PRO A 474 -6.18 0.35 -3.54
C PRO A 474 -6.96 0.57 -2.24
N CYS A 475 -8.28 0.46 -2.33
CA CYS A 475 -9.20 0.61 -1.20
C CYS A 475 -9.17 1.99 -0.51
N VAL A 476 -8.44 2.99 -1.05
CA VAL A 476 -8.49 4.38 -0.58
C VAL A 476 -9.37 5.18 -1.55
N PRO A 477 -10.54 5.70 -1.10
CA PRO A 477 -11.42 6.45 -1.99
C PRO A 477 -10.74 7.74 -2.45
N LYS A 478 -10.85 8.05 -3.74
CA LYS A 478 -10.38 9.32 -4.29
C LYS A 478 -11.17 10.47 -3.64
N PRO A 479 -10.49 11.47 -3.03
CA PRO A 479 -11.16 12.62 -2.46
C PRO A 479 -11.88 13.46 -3.53
N ASP A 480 -13.02 14.06 -3.15
CA ASP A 480 -13.66 15.10 -3.95
C ASP A 480 -12.86 16.41 -3.79
N PHE A 481 -11.86 16.58 -4.64
CA PHE A 481 -10.98 17.76 -4.62
C PHE A 481 -11.71 19.07 -4.91
N GLY A 482 -12.82 19.04 -5.66
CA GLY A 482 -13.61 20.24 -5.94
C GLY A 482 -14.31 20.73 -4.68
N ARG A 483 -15.02 19.83 -3.98
CA ARG A 483 -15.67 20.15 -2.69
C ARG A 483 -14.66 20.61 -1.64
N LEU A 484 -13.52 19.93 -1.54
CA LEU A 484 -12.46 20.32 -0.59
C LEU A 484 -11.90 21.72 -0.88
N ALA A 485 -11.77 22.10 -2.16
CA ALA A 485 -11.35 23.44 -2.54
C ALA A 485 -12.38 24.50 -2.15
N ASP A 486 -13.67 24.25 -2.37
CA ASP A 486 -14.74 25.17 -1.98
C ASP A 486 -14.79 25.39 -0.46
N GLU A 487 -14.55 24.34 0.32
CA GLU A 487 -14.44 24.42 1.79
C GLU A 487 -13.22 25.22 2.23
N ALA A 488 -12.07 24.99 1.59
CA ALA A 488 -10.85 25.74 1.87
C ALA A 488 -11.02 27.24 1.60
N VAL A 489 -11.62 27.61 0.46
CA VAL A 489 -11.91 29.01 0.09
C VAL A 489 -12.74 29.71 1.16
N LYS A 490 -13.80 29.05 1.66
CA LYS A 490 -14.68 29.60 2.71
C LYS A 490 -13.96 29.79 4.04
N ALA A 491 -12.96 28.96 4.33
CA ALA A 491 -12.20 29.00 5.57
C ALA A 491 -10.95 29.91 5.49
N ARG A 492 -10.64 30.51 4.33
CA ARG A 492 -9.43 31.33 4.13
C ARG A 492 -9.36 32.47 5.14
N VAL A 493 -8.18 32.63 5.74
CA VAL A 493 -7.81 33.81 6.52
C VAL A 493 -6.47 34.39 6.04
N PRO A 494 -6.20 35.69 6.25
CA PRO A 494 -4.91 36.28 5.89
C PRO A 494 -3.73 35.57 6.56
N ASN A 495 -2.60 35.45 5.86
CA ASN A 495 -1.37 34.91 6.42
C ASN A 495 -0.65 36.00 7.25
N SER A 496 -0.85 35.98 8.56
CA SER A 496 -0.33 36.99 9.49
C SER A 496 1.17 36.81 9.76
N TRP A 497 1.83 37.91 10.12
CA TRP A 497 3.17 37.90 10.70
C TRP A 497 3.07 37.74 12.21
N PHE A 498 3.92 36.90 12.79
CA PHE A 498 4.02 36.66 14.23
C PHE A 498 5.42 37.00 14.72
N ASP A 499 5.51 37.72 15.83
CA ASP A 499 6.76 37.95 16.54
C ASP A 499 7.18 36.67 17.27
N VAL A 500 8.35 36.14 16.89
CA VAL A 500 9.00 35.04 17.59
C VAL A 500 10.04 35.65 18.53
N PRO A 501 9.87 35.53 19.86
CA PRO A 501 10.80 36.13 20.82
C PRO A 501 12.17 35.45 20.71
N PRO A 502 13.25 36.09 21.20
CA PRO A 502 14.55 35.44 21.27
C PRO A 502 14.50 34.27 22.26
N GLN A 503 15.16 33.16 21.93
CA GLN A 503 15.04 31.90 22.68
C GLN A 503 16.37 31.16 22.69
N THR A 504 16.62 30.42 23.75
CA THR A 504 17.64 29.37 23.75
C THR A 504 16.93 28.03 23.58
N ILE A 505 17.23 27.34 22.50
CA ILE A 505 16.66 26.04 22.16
C ILE A 505 17.71 24.93 22.28
N VAL A 506 17.24 23.72 22.54
CA VAL A 506 18.07 22.51 22.48
C VAL A 506 17.86 21.86 21.11
N VAL A 507 18.97 21.60 20.41
CA VAL A 507 19.00 20.93 19.11
C VAL A 507 19.73 19.60 19.26
N GLY A 508 19.21 18.56 18.63
CA GLY A 508 19.78 17.21 18.69
C GLY A 508 19.34 16.41 19.92
N MET A 509 20.03 15.31 20.16
CA MET A 509 19.78 14.37 21.25
C MET A 509 21.07 13.65 21.66
N ASP A 510 21.09 13.13 22.88
CA ASP A 510 22.23 12.36 23.39
C ASP A 510 21.93 10.86 23.34
N ASP A 511 22.56 10.17 22.40
CA ASP A 511 22.55 8.71 22.29
C ASP A 511 23.96 8.19 21.94
N PRO A 512 24.91 8.23 22.90
CA PRO A 512 26.29 7.82 22.66
C PRO A 512 26.38 6.34 22.27
N GLU A 513 27.39 6.02 21.47
CA GLU A 513 27.69 4.65 21.02
C GLU A 513 28.53 3.85 22.04
N ASP A 514 28.50 4.25 23.32
CA ASP A 514 29.36 3.73 24.40
C ASP A 514 28.86 2.43 25.07
N GLY A 515 27.63 1.99 24.75
CA GLY A 515 27.02 0.80 25.35
C GLY A 515 26.58 0.95 26.81
N VAL A 516 26.65 2.14 27.42
CA VAL A 516 26.42 2.32 28.87
C VAL A 516 24.94 2.33 29.23
N ASP A 517 24.09 2.93 28.39
CA ASP A 517 22.65 3.06 28.62
C ASP A 517 21.87 2.46 27.45
N GLU A 518 21.34 1.26 27.66
CA GLU A 518 20.57 0.51 26.65
C GLU A 518 19.13 1.01 26.51
N THR A 519 18.69 1.96 27.33
CA THR A 519 17.31 2.47 27.34
C THR A 519 17.11 3.73 26.49
N ARG A 520 18.20 4.28 25.94
CA ARG A 520 18.14 5.52 25.13
C ARG A 520 17.39 5.31 23.82
N PRO A 521 16.61 6.32 23.37
CA PRO A 521 15.96 6.26 22.08
C PRO A 521 17.00 6.31 20.95
N PHE A 522 16.69 5.63 19.84
CA PHE A 522 17.47 5.71 18.61
C PHE A 522 17.44 7.13 18.02
N GLY A 523 18.59 7.57 17.52
CA GLY A 523 18.74 8.74 16.65
C GLY A 523 19.87 8.52 15.65
N TRP A 524 19.82 9.21 14.52
CA TRP A 524 20.91 9.19 13.53
C TRP A 524 22.14 9.95 14.02
N ASP A 525 23.30 9.71 13.40
CA ASP A 525 24.56 10.38 13.79
C ASP A 525 24.48 11.91 13.69
N ASN A 526 23.78 12.46 12.70
CA ASN A 526 23.57 13.90 12.53
C ASN A 526 22.68 14.55 13.61
N GLU A 527 22.00 13.74 14.41
CA GLU A 527 21.17 14.20 15.51
C GLU A 527 21.99 14.35 16.81
N LYS A 528 23.25 13.89 16.83
CA LYS A 528 24.06 13.71 18.04
C LYS A 528 25.39 14.46 17.96
N PRO A 529 25.87 15.08 19.06
CA PRO A 529 25.22 15.18 20.37
C PRO A 529 24.20 16.32 20.44
N SER A 530 23.48 16.36 21.57
CA SER A 530 22.63 17.50 21.94
C SER A 530 23.46 18.77 22.14
N ARG A 531 22.92 19.92 21.72
CA ARG A 531 23.57 21.23 21.82
C ARG A 531 22.56 22.35 22.08
N SER A 532 23.01 23.37 22.79
CA SER A 532 22.23 24.57 23.06
C SER A 532 22.54 25.65 22.03
N VAL A 533 21.50 26.26 21.45
CA VAL A 533 21.62 27.31 20.44
C VAL A 533 20.75 28.50 20.84
N SER A 534 21.33 29.70 20.82
CA SER A 534 20.59 30.95 21.02
C SER A 534 20.13 31.52 19.68
N VAL A 535 18.83 31.77 19.57
CA VAL A 535 18.16 32.33 18.40
C VAL A 535 17.66 33.73 18.74
N HIS A 536 17.95 34.68 17.86
CA HIS A 536 17.52 36.07 18.01
C HIS A 536 16.01 36.22 17.76
N ALA A 537 15.46 37.41 18.01
CA ALA A 537 14.06 37.71 17.71
C ALA A 537 13.87 37.93 16.20
N PHE A 538 12.79 37.40 15.63
CA PHE A 538 12.43 37.59 14.22
C PHE A 538 10.91 37.50 14.05
N GLN A 539 10.41 37.81 12.86
CA GLN A 539 9.01 37.61 12.51
C GLN A 539 8.86 36.44 11.54
N ALA A 540 7.84 35.62 11.74
CA ALA A 540 7.49 34.50 10.86
C ALA A 540 6.07 34.64 10.31
N LYS A 541 5.88 34.26 9.04
CA LYS A 541 4.53 34.03 8.52
C LYS A 541 3.90 32.82 9.19
N ALA A 542 2.59 32.85 9.38
CA ALA A 542 1.82 31.83 10.07
C ALA A 542 1.94 30.44 9.45
N ARG A 543 1.86 30.37 8.11
CA ARG A 543 1.76 29.13 7.32
C ARG A 543 2.70 29.16 6.09
N PRO A 544 2.96 28.00 5.44
CA PRO A 544 3.78 27.94 4.22
C PRO A 544 3.22 28.74 3.05
N ILE A 545 4.08 28.97 2.05
CA ILE A 545 3.71 29.48 0.73
C ILE A 545 2.73 28.51 0.07
N THR A 546 1.62 29.03 -0.45
CA THR A 546 0.60 28.22 -1.13
C THR A 546 0.85 28.12 -2.63
N ASN A 547 0.18 27.17 -3.31
CA ASN A 547 0.18 27.11 -4.77
C ASN A 547 -0.35 28.41 -5.41
N GLU A 548 -1.34 29.07 -4.80
CA GLU A 548 -1.83 30.37 -5.27
C GLU A 548 -0.76 31.47 -5.20
N GLU A 549 -0.07 31.59 -4.08
CA GLU A 549 0.99 32.60 -3.90
C GLU A 549 2.16 32.34 -4.85
N TYR A 550 2.55 31.08 -5.02
CA TYR A 550 3.59 30.71 -5.99
C TYR A 550 3.14 30.96 -7.44
N ALA A 551 1.88 30.68 -7.78
CA ALA A 551 1.32 30.98 -9.09
C ALA A 551 1.32 32.49 -9.39
N GLN A 552 1.03 33.33 -8.39
CA GLN A 552 1.13 34.79 -8.49
C GLN A 552 2.57 35.27 -8.74
N TYR A 553 3.54 34.66 -8.05
CA TYR A 553 4.96 34.90 -8.29
C TYR A 553 5.36 34.57 -9.74
N LEU A 554 5.01 33.37 -10.22
CA LEU A 554 5.32 32.94 -11.60
C LEU A 554 4.69 33.87 -12.63
N PHE A 555 3.41 34.19 -12.47
CA PHE A 555 2.67 35.05 -13.39
C PHE A 555 3.23 36.47 -13.45
N SER A 556 3.43 37.10 -12.28
CA SER A 556 3.93 38.48 -12.19
C SER A 556 5.38 38.63 -12.65
N SER A 557 6.19 37.57 -12.51
CA SER A 557 7.59 37.55 -12.92
C SER A 557 7.79 37.08 -14.37
N GLY A 558 6.73 36.72 -15.09
CA GLY A 558 6.82 36.20 -16.47
C GLY A 558 7.51 34.84 -16.59
N ILE A 559 7.45 34.00 -15.54
CA ILE A 559 8.08 32.69 -15.52
C ILE A 559 7.09 31.66 -16.08
N GLU A 560 7.46 31.01 -17.18
CA GLU A 560 6.59 30.03 -17.85
C GLU A 560 6.68 28.63 -17.25
N THR A 561 7.87 28.25 -16.78
CA THR A 561 8.17 26.91 -16.23
C THR A 561 7.46 26.67 -14.91
N VAL A 562 6.82 25.51 -14.79
CA VAL A 562 6.14 25.06 -13.57
C VAL A 562 7.06 24.15 -12.72
N PRO A 563 6.85 24.06 -11.39
CA PRO A 563 7.65 23.19 -10.54
C PRO A 563 7.34 21.72 -10.84
N ALA A 564 8.23 20.79 -10.48
CA ALA A 564 8.06 19.35 -10.76
C ALA A 564 6.88 18.71 -10.01
N SER A 565 6.32 19.40 -9.01
CA SER A 565 5.06 19.01 -8.35
C SER A 565 3.83 19.29 -9.21
N TRP A 566 3.96 20.07 -10.28
CA TRP A 566 2.90 20.40 -11.22
C TRP A 566 3.10 19.67 -12.57
N SER A 567 2.09 19.70 -13.41
CA SER A 567 2.12 19.24 -14.80
C SER A 567 1.23 20.12 -15.68
N TYR A 568 1.56 20.17 -16.96
CA TYR A 568 0.62 20.62 -17.98
C TYR A 568 -0.34 19.48 -18.35
N VAL A 569 -1.57 19.83 -18.72
CA VAL A 569 -2.61 18.88 -19.12
C VAL A 569 -2.89 19.00 -20.61
N SER A 570 -2.82 17.89 -21.33
CA SER A 570 -2.91 17.82 -22.80
C SER A 570 -4.26 18.26 -23.37
N ASN A 571 -5.36 18.11 -22.61
CA ASN A 571 -6.70 18.58 -23.00
C ASN A 571 -7.28 19.56 -21.96
N PRO A 572 -7.05 20.87 -22.09
CA PRO A 572 -7.42 21.86 -21.09
C PRO A 572 -8.94 22.06 -20.93
N SER A 573 -9.73 21.60 -21.92
CA SER A 573 -11.19 21.77 -22.01
C SER A 573 -11.96 20.98 -20.97
N ALA A 574 -11.37 19.91 -20.42
CA ALA A 574 -12.00 19.00 -19.47
C ALA A 574 -11.94 19.49 -18.01
N ILE A 575 -11.24 20.59 -17.73
CA ILE A 575 -11.00 21.08 -16.37
C ILE A 575 -11.97 22.23 -16.05
N VAL A 576 -12.81 22.01 -15.04
CA VAL A 576 -13.78 22.99 -14.53
C VAL A 576 -13.06 24.26 -14.06
N THR A 577 -13.49 25.41 -14.58
CA THR A 577 -12.86 26.75 -14.43
C THR A 577 -13.41 27.60 -13.28
N THR A 578 -14.15 27.05 -12.34
CA THR A 578 -14.63 27.83 -11.18
C THR A 578 -13.47 28.12 -10.24
N CYS A 579 -12.78 29.26 -10.44
CA CYS A 579 -11.65 29.67 -9.63
C CYS A 579 -11.96 30.95 -8.83
N HIS A 580 -11.86 30.87 -7.51
CA HIS A 580 -11.88 32.01 -6.60
C HIS A 580 -10.44 32.55 -6.41
N SER A 581 -9.77 32.88 -7.52
CA SER A 581 -8.39 33.39 -7.52
C SER A 581 -8.31 34.77 -8.17
N THR A 582 -7.33 35.56 -7.78
CA THR A 582 -6.98 36.83 -8.43
C THR A 582 -6.20 36.62 -9.74
N LEU A 583 -5.74 35.39 -10.01
CA LEU A 583 -5.05 35.03 -11.23
C LEU A 583 -6.02 34.90 -12.42
N PRO A 584 -5.62 35.29 -13.64
CA PRO A 584 -6.42 35.04 -14.83
C PRO A 584 -6.73 33.55 -15.01
N GLY A 585 -7.98 33.21 -15.32
CA GLY A 585 -8.36 31.82 -15.59
C GLY A 585 -7.58 31.17 -16.75
N SER A 586 -7.02 31.97 -17.67
CA SER A 586 -6.09 31.51 -18.71
C SER A 586 -4.76 31.00 -18.17
N PHE A 587 -4.27 31.53 -17.04
CA PHE A 587 -3.07 31.03 -16.37
C PHE A 587 -3.36 29.71 -15.64
N LEU A 588 -4.49 29.59 -14.97
CA LEU A 588 -4.84 28.36 -14.23
C LEU A 588 -5.19 27.20 -15.16
N ARG A 589 -5.75 27.49 -16.34
CA ARG A 589 -6.17 26.49 -17.32
C ARG A 589 -4.98 25.67 -17.82
N GLY A 590 -5.15 24.35 -17.86
CA GLY A 590 -4.14 23.43 -18.37
C GLY A 590 -2.97 23.16 -17.43
N ARG A 591 -3.04 23.61 -16.16
CA ARG A 591 -2.07 23.29 -15.11
C ARG A 591 -2.74 22.42 -14.02
N ALA A 592 -2.02 21.44 -13.52
CA ALA A 592 -2.47 20.54 -12.47
C ALA A 592 -1.34 20.20 -11.50
N VAL A 593 -1.69 19.85 -10.26
CA VAL A 593 -0.78 19.31 -9.24
C VAL A 593 -0.78 17.78 -9.34
N ARG A 594 0.41 17.18 -9.27
CA ARG A 594 0.59 15.72 -9.27
C ARG A 594 0.23 15.15 -7.91
N THR A 595 -0.57 14.08 -7.89
CA THR A 595 -0.92 13.33 -6.67
C THR A 595 -0.94 11.84 -6.97
N VAL A 596 -0.98 10.99 -5.93
CA VAL A 596 -1.17 9.54 -6.12
C VAL A 596 -2.54 9.18 -6.74
N PHE A 597 -3.51 10.11 -6.76
CA PHE A 597 -4.82 9.93 -7.40
C PHE A 597 -4.88 10.49 -8.84
N GLY A 598 -3.70 10.75 -9.43
CA GLY A 598 -3.51 11.42 -10.70
C GLY A 598 -3.46 12.94 -10.58
N LEU A 599 -3.69 13.61 -11.70
CA LEU A 599 -3.62 15.07 -11.80
C LEU A 599 -4.85 15.73 -11.14
N VAL A 600 -4.59 16.66 -10.22
CA VAL A 600 -5.60 17.53 -9.61
C VAL A 600 -5.50 18.91 -10.24
N PRO A 601 -6.57 19.47 -10.84
CA PRO A 601 -6.55 20.82 -11.39
C PRO A 601 -5.94 21.83 -10.42
N LEU A 602 -5.05 22.72 -10.91
CA LEU A 602 -4.40 23.72 -10.05
C LEU A 602 -5.43 24.58 -9.31
N GLY A 603 -6.57 24.87 -9.95
CA GLY A 603 -7.69 25.60 -9.34
C GLY A 603 -8.27 24.95 -8.08
N HIS A 604 -8.21 23.61 -7.97
CA HIS A 604 -8.67 22.87 -6.78
C HIS A 604 -7.58 22.74 -5.69
N ALA A 605 -6.33 23.08 -6.02
CA ALA A 605 -5.17 22.91 -5.13
C ALA A 605 -4.53 24.25 -4.72
N LEU A 606 -5.19 25.38 -4.99
CA LEU A 606 -4.67 26.73 -4.74
C LEU A 606 -4.30 26.98 -3.26
N ASP A 607 -5.09 26.42 -2.34
CA ASP A 607 -4.91 26.56 -0.90
C ASP A 607 -3.88 25.60 -0.28
N TRP A 608 -3.39 24.63 -1.07
CA TRP A 608 -2.37 23.69 -0.62
C TRP A 608 -1.01 24.38 -0.58
N PRO A 609 -0.08 23.90 0.27
CA PRO A 609 1.30 24.36 0.22
C PRO A 609 1.93 23.98 -1.14
N VAL A 610 2.76 24.85 -1.68
CA VAL A 610 3.53 24.53 -2.90
C VAL A 610 4.75 23.68 -2.54
N SER A 611 5.04 22.67 -3.38
CA SER A 611 6.25 21.86 -3.28
C SER A 611 7.21 22.20 -4.43
N ALA A 612 8.43 22.61 -4.12
CA ALA A 612 9.44 23.00 -5.11
C ALA A 612 10.85 22.95 -4.51
N SER A 613 11.88 23.14 -5.36
CA SER A 613 13.27 23.21 -4.88
C SER A 613 13.50 24.41 -3.95
N TYR A 614 14.56 24.37 -3.14
CA TYR A 614 14.95 25.49 -2.29
C TYR A 614 15.17 26.75 -3.12
N ASP A 615 15.86 26.66 -4.25
CA ASP A 615 16.18 27.82 -5.09
C ASP A 615 14.94 28.48 -5.70
N GLU A 616 13.93 27.69 -6.09
CA GLU A 616 12.62 28.19 -6.54
C GLU A 616 11.89 28.94 -5.43
N LEU A 617 11.81 28.34 -4.23
CA LEU A 617 11.09 28.92 -3.10
C LEU A 617 11.82 30.10 -2.48
N ALA A 618 13.16 30.13 -2.53
CA ALA A 618 13.96 31.26 -2.04
C ALA A 618 13.72 32.52 -2.88
N ARG A 619 13.63 32.37 -4.22
CA ARG A 619 13.26 33.48 -5.11
C ARG A 619 11.83 33.95 -4.87
N CYS A 620 10.89 33.02 -4.70
CA CYS A 620 9.51 33.36 -4.36
C CYS A 620 9.40 34.08 -3.00
N ALA A 621 10.10 33.59 -1.97
CA ALA A 621 10.13 34.20 -0.65
C ALA A 621 10.69 35.63 -0.70
N SER A 622 11.76 35.84 -1.48
CA SER A 622 12.33 37.17 -1.71
C SER A 622 11.35 38.11 -2.41
N TRP A 623 10.67 37.64 -3.46
CA TRP A 623 9.62 38.41 -4.15
C TRP A 623 8.45 38.78 -3.22
N MET A 624 8.09 37.89 -2.30
CA MET A 624 7.08 38.13 -1.26
C MET A 624 7.58 39.01 -0.10
N GLY A 625 8.82 39.50 -0.14
CA GLY A 625 9.38 40.43 0.86
C GLY A 625 9.91 39.76 2.13
N GLY A 626 10.35 38.51 2.06
CA GLY A 626 10.97 37.79 3.17
C GLY A 626 12.11 36.87 2.73
N ARG A 627 12.50 35.96 3.61
CA ARG A 627 13.49 34.91 3.34
C ARG A 627 13.03 33.57 3.94
N ILE A 628 13.67 32.48 3.52
CA ILE A 628 13.49 31.17 4.15
C ILE A 628 14.23 31.15 5.50
N PRO A 629 13.64 30.62 6.60
CA PRO A 629 14.30 30.56 7.91
C PRO A 629 15.58 29.74 7.90
N SER A 630 16.51 30.02 8.80
CA SER A 630 17.58 29.07 9.15
C SER A 630 17.00 27.85 9.88
N ALA A 631 17.76 26.76 9.98
CA ALA A 631 17.31 25.57 10.72
C ALA A 631 17.02 25.90 12.20
N ASP A 632 17.84 26.76 12.81
CA ASP A 632 17.64 27.17 14.21
C ASP A 632 16.41 28.08 14.37
N GLU A 633 16.14 28.98 13.42
CA GLU A 633 14.91 29.78 13.40
C GLU A 633 13.67 28.91 13.23
N ALA A 634 13.68 27.94 12.32
CA ALA A 634 12.57 27.00 12.13
C ALA A 634 12.30 26.20 13.42
N ARG A 635 13.35 25.70 14.08
CA ARG A 635 13.23 25.02 15.37
C ARG A 635 12.74 25.93 16.49
N SER A 636 13.13 27.21 16.47
CA SER A 636 12.64 28.22 17.41
C SER A 636 11.14 28.52 17.22
N ILE A 637 10.65 28.54 15.97
CA ILE A 637 9.20 28.59 15.68
C ILE A 637 8.50 27.37 16.30
N TYR A 638 9.04 26.17 16.09
CA TYR A 638 8.43 24.94 16.58
C TYR A 638 8.34 24.92 18.12
N ALA A 639 9.43 25.29 18.80
CA ALA A 639 9.48 25.38 20.25
C ALA A 639 8.49 26.43 20.80
N TYR A 640 8.37 27.58 20.13
CA TYR A 640 7.44 28.63 20.50
C TYR A 640 5.98 28.19 20.38
N VAL A 641 5.62 27.56 19.27
CA VAL A 641 4.26 27.05 19.03
C VAL A 641 3.92 25.92 20.02
N GLU A 642 4.86 25.01 20.29
CA GLU A 642 4.67 23.95 21.28
C GLU A 642 4.38 24.52 22.68
N THR A 643 5.13 25.54 23.08
CA THR A 643 4.95 26.22 24.37
C THR A 643 3.56 26.86 24.47
N GLN A 644 3.14 27.60 23.44
CA GLN A 644 1.79 28.19 23.39
C GLN A 644 0.68 27.15 23.46
N LYS A 645 0.80 26.03 22.72
CA LYS A 645 -0.20 24.93 22.75
C LYS A 645 -0.30 24.34 24.16
N LYS A 646 0.83 24.15 24.86
CA LYS A 646 0.86 23.66 26.26
C LYS A 646 0.18 24.63 27.23
N GLU A 647 0.47 25.93 27.14
CA GLU A 647 -0.14 26.96 27.97
C GLU A 647 -1.66 27.04 27.77
N ALA A 648 -2.12 27.07 26.52
CA ALA A 648 -3.55 27.09 26.18
C ALA A 648 -4.28 25.83 26.70
N SER A 649 -3.67 24.65 26.56
CA SER A 649 -4.23 23.40 27.08
C SER A 649 -4.35 23.39 28.61
N THR A 650 -3.38 23.99 29.31
CA THR A 650 -3.34 24.08 30.77
C THR A 650 -4.42 25.04 31.27
N GLN A 651 -4.55 26.21 30.64
CA GLN A 651 -5.61 27.18 30.93
C GLN A 651 -7.02 26.60 30.66
N SER A 652 -7.21 25.84 29.58
CA SER A 652 -8.48 25.17 29.28
C SER A 652 -8.85 24.09 30.30
N ARG A 653 -7.87 23.35 30.83
CA ARG A 653 -8.09 22.36 31.91
C ARG A 653 -8.42 23.02 33.26
N LEU A 654 -7.79 24.17 33.55
CA LEU A 654 -8.08 24.96 34.74
C LEU A 654 -9.47 25.61 34.68
N SER A 655 -9.87 26.14 33.52
CA SER A 655 -11.19 26.75 33.34
C SER A 655 -12.34 25.74 33.33
N LYS A 656 -12.11 24.49 32.92
CA LYS A 656 -13.08 23.38 33.06
C LYS A 656 -13.24 22.87 34.51
N LYS A 657 -12.39 23.28 35.45
CA LYS A 657 -12.43 22.88 36.87
C LYS A 657 -12.90 24.00 37.82
N VAL A 658 -13.88 24.82 37.45
CA VAL A 658 -14.68 25.62 38.42
C VAL A 658 -16.10 25.78 37.84
N PRO A 659 -17.15 25.23 38.48
CA PRO A 659 -17.79 25.95 39.58
C PRO A 659 -18.22 25.05 40.75
N ALA A 660 -17.66 25.31 41.93
CA ALA A 660 -18.32 24.99 43.19
C ALA A 660 -18.06 26.13 44.17
N VAL A 661 -19.16 26.68 44.63
CA VAL A 661 -19.33 27.79 45.56
C VAL A 661 -19.08 27.28 46.98
N ASN A 662 -18.19 27.93 47.75
CA ASN A 662 -18.44 28.49 49.10
C ASN A 662 -17.15 28.72 49.90
N GLY A 663 -17.03 29.95 50.43
CA GLY A 663 -16.89 30.25 51.85
C GLY A 663 -15.70 29.66 52.63
N HIS A 664 -14.79 30.56 53.02
CA HIS A 664 -13.87 30.46 54.16
C HIS A 664 -12.92 29.27 54.20
N LEU A 665 -11.65 29.49 53.85
CA LEU A 665 -10.51 28.92 54.56
C LEU A 665 -9.29 29.82 54.33
N VAL A 666 -8.88 30.48 55.41
CA VAL A 666 -7.52 31.02 55.58
C VAL A 666 -6.62 29.80 55.73
N ASN A 667 -5.65 29.62 54.84
CA ASN A 667 -4.53 28.71 55.06
C ASN A 667 -3.25 29.54 55.15
N ASP A 668 -2.86 29.81 56.38
CA ASP A 668 -1.51 30.19 56.76
C ASP A 668 -0.54 29.05 56.41
N GLY A 669 0.55 29.39 55.72
CA GLY A 669 1.84 28.70 55.79
C GLY A 669 1.88 27.24 55.34
N VAL A 670 2.12 27.00 54.05
CA VAL A 670 2.86 25.81 53.61
C VAL A 670 3.94 26.27 52.64
N THR A 671 5.19 26.17 53.07
CA THR A 671 6.38 26.33 52.23
C THR A 671 6.45 25.15 51.26
N GLU A 672 6.30 25.43 49.96
CA GLU A 672 6.53 24.43 48.91
C GLU A 672 8.02 24.07 48.86
N THR A 673 8.35 22.81 49.16
CA THR A 673 9.66 22.22 48.90
C THR A 673 9.89 22.20 47.38
N PRO A 674 11.08 22.59 46.86
CA PRO A 674 11.33 22.51 45.42
C PRO A 674 11.20 21.05 44.96
N PRO A 675 10.55 20.78 43.81
CA PRO A 675 10.48 19.42 43.30
C PRO A 675 11.90 18.94 42.95
N ALA A 676 12.21 17.71 43.35
CA ALA A 676 13.43 17.02 42.94
C ALA A 676 13.53 16.98 41.39
N PRO A 677 14.75 17.00 40.82
CA PRO A 677 14.92 16.92 39.37
C PRO A 677 14.37 15.58 38.87
N ALA A 678 13.26 15.64 38.15
CA ALA A 678 12.66 14.48 37.52
C ALA A 678 13.59 13.96 36.41
N LEU A 679 13.75 12.64 36.33
CA LEU A 679 14.28 11.96 35.14
C LEU A 679 13.51 12.44 33.89
N PRO A 680 14.18 12.60 32.74
CA PRO A 680 13.58 13.19 31.55
C PRO A 680 12.33 12.41 31.12
N SER A 681 11.20 13.11 31.11
CA SER A 681 9.92 12.56 30.68
C SER A 681 9.91 12.33 29.16
N PRO A 682 9.24 11.27 28.67
CA PRO A 682 8.93 11.02 27.25
C PRO A 682 8.44 12.22 26.44
N SER A 683 7.90 13.25 27.10
CA SER A 683 7.41 14.50 26.50
C SER A 683 8.50 15.44 25.95
N GLN A 684 9.79 15.10 26.06
CA GLN A 684 10.88 15.97 25.62
C GLN A 684 11.31 15.77 24.15
N LEU A 685 11.34 14.55 23.62
CA LEU A 685 11.92 14.26 22.29
C LEU A 685 10.93 14.35 21.12
N TYR A 686 9.63 14.12 21.38
CA TYR A 686 8.59 14.09 20.35
C TYR A 686 7.58 15.23 20.54
N VAL A 687 7.08 15.80 19.44
CA VAL A 687 5.94 16.72 19.44
C VAL A 687 4.61 15.96 19.34
N GLU A 688 3.56 16.58 19.84
CA GLU A 688 2.17 16.14 19.65
C GLU A 688 1.74 16.47 18.21
N LEU A 689 1.18 15.48 17.48
CA LEU A 689 0.90 15.58 16.04
C LEU A 689 -0.61 15.63 15.75
N SER A 690 -1.47 15.90 16.74
CA SER A 690 -2.92 15.91 16.53
C SER A 690 -3.29 17.04 15.60
N GLY A 691 -3.97 16.71 14.51
CA GLY A 691 -4.31 17.67 13.47
C GLY A 691 -3.29 17.72 12.34
N SER A 692 -2.04 17.30 12.53
CA SER A 692 -1.01 17.29 11.48
C SER A 692 -1.31 16.26 10.38
N ASN A 693 -0.84 16.55 9.17
CA ASN A 693 -1.01 15.70 7.98
C ASN A 693 0.27 14.90 7.71
N VAL A 694 0.42 13.77 8.39
CA VAL A 694 1.59 12.87 8.31
C VAL A 694 1.13 11.41 8.35
N GLY A 695 2.01 10.46 8.01
CA GLY A 695 1.76 9.03 8.16
C GLY A 695 0.55 8.51 7.39
N PHE A 696 0.35 8.95 6.14
CA PHE A 696 -0.77 8.57 5.27
C PHE A 696 -2.16 8.94 5.80
N ARG A 697 -2.24 9.90 6.73
CA ARG A 697 -3.54 10.44 7.18
C ARG A 697 -4.36 10.99 6.00
N ASN A 698 -3.69 11.71 5.11
CA ASN A 698 -4.16 11.96 3.75
C ASN A 698 -3.04 11.53 2.80
N TRP A 699 -3.42 11.07 1.62
CA TRP A 699 -2.49 10.65 0.57
C TRP A 699 -2.06 11.80 -0.36
N HIS A 700 -2.15 13.03 0.15
CA HIS A 700 -1.83 14.26 -0.58
C HIS A 700 -1.64 15.44 0.40
N PRO A 701 -1.03 16.56 -0.04
CA PRO A 701 -1.03 17.81 0.71
C PRO A 701 -2.44 18.34 0.97
N VAL A 702 -2.64 19.04 2.08
CA VAL A 702 -3.95 19.60 2.47
C VAL A 702 -3.93 21.13 2.52
N PRO A 703 -5.10 21.79 2.41
CA PRO A 703 -5.20 23.25 2.52
C PRO A 703 -4.60 23.80 3.83
N VAL A 704 -3.83 24.88 3.75
CA VAL A 704 -3.18 25.53 4.91
C VAL A 704 -3.74 26.93 5.22
N THR A 705 -4.58 27.47 4.35
CA THR A 705 -5.05 28.87 4.40
C THR A 705 -5.99 29.17 5.55
N ALA A 706 -6.67 28.16 6.11
CA ALA A 706 -7.49 28.31 7.31
C ALA A 706 -6.66 28.61 8.57
N SER A 707 -5.38 28.26 8.57
CA SER A 707 -4.47 28.46 9.71
C SER A 707 -3.67 29.77 9.63
N GLY A 708 -3.98 30.69 8.69
CA GLY A 708 -3.23 31.95 8.55
C GLY A 708 -3.23 32.87 9.77
N GLY A 709 -4.18 32.69 10.69
CA GLY A 709 -4.27 33.39 11.97
C GLY A 709 -3.57 32.71 13.14
N SER A 710 -2.84 31.61 12.93
CA SER A 710 -2.12 30.88 13.96
C SER A 710 -0.79 30.35 13.43
N LEU A 711 0.30 30.56 14.17
CA LEU A 711 1.62 30.13 13.74
C LEU A 711 1.72 28.60 13.71
N ALA A 712 1.92 28.01 12.53
CA ALA A 712 2.09 26.59 12.33
C ALA A 712 3.43 26.11 12.89
N GLY A 713 3.41 25.02 13.66
CA GLY A 713 4.59 24.40 14.27
C GLY A 713 5.17 23.24 13.45
N GLN A 714 5.91 22.35 14.12
CA GLN A 714 6.50 21.16 13.49
C GLN A 714 5.41 20.27 12.87
N ALA A 715 5.64 19.82 11.63
CA ALA A 715 4.72 18.97 10.85
C ALA A 715 3.34 19.60 10.51
N ASP A 716 3.13 20.89 10.77
CA ASP A 716 1.89 21.62 10.46
C ASP A 716 1.94 22.34 9.08
N MET A 717 2.83 21.90 8.19
CA MET A 717 3.08 22.51 6.87
C MET A 717 2.16 21.99 5.76
N GLY A 718 0.99 21.45 6.12
CA GLY A 718 0.03 20.89 5.16
C GLY A 718 0.45 19.54 4.56
N GLY A 719 1.47 18.89 5.12
CA GLY A 719 2.00 17.61 4.63
C GLY A 719 3.20 17.75 3.70
N LEU A 720 4.00 18.81 3.83
CA LEU A 720 5.31 18.95 3.18
C LEU A 720 6.39 19.18 4.25
N TRP A 721 7.63 18.78 3.94
CA TRP A 721 8.79 19.22 4.68
C TRP A 721 8.97 20.74 4.60
N GLU A 722 9.63 21.34 5.59
CA GLU A 722 9.97 22.76 5.60
C GLU A 722 11.43 22.96 5.23
N TRP A 723 11.67 23.64 4.11
CA TRP A 723 12.99 24.09 3.72
C TRP A 723 13.58 25.06 4.73
N THR A 724 14.89 24.94 4.96
CA THR A 724 15.69 25.90 5.71
C THR A 724 16.83 26.44 4.84
N SER A 725 17.33 27.62 5.18
CA SER A 725 18.51 28.24 4.55
C SER A 725 19.84 27.66 5.04
N SER A 726 19.81 26.76 6.02
CA SER A 726 21.01 26.18 6.61
C SER A 726 21.51 24.99 5.78
N PRO A 727 22.76 25.01 5.28
CA PRO A 727 23.38 23.83 4.71
C PRO A 727 23.62 22.78 5.81
N LEU A 728 23.58 21.50 5.43
CA LEU A 728 23.99 20.40 6.29
C LEU A 728 25.51 20.47 6.49
N ARG A 729 25.93 20.70 7.74
CA ARG A 729 27.35 20.85 8.09
C ARG A 729 27.71 20.02 9.30
N ARG A 730 28.98 19.63 9.34
CA ARG A 730 29.58 19.01 10.53
C ARG A 730 29.49 19.99 11.70
N HIS A 731 28.89 19.54 12.80
CA HIS A 731 28.80 20.32 14.03
C HIS A 731 29.76 19.76 15.10
N PRO A 732 30.08 20.55 16.15
CA PRO A 732 30.93 20.09 17.24
C PRO A 732 30.40 18.80 17.87
N GLY A 733 31.30 17.85 18.12
CA GLY A 733 30.97 16.55 18.71
C GLY A 733 30.39 15.51 17.74
N PHE A 734 30.15 15.84 16.46
CA PHE A 734 29.66 14.86 15.49
C PHE A 734 30.69 13.72 15.28
N GLU A 735 30.19 12.50 15.42
CA GLU A 735 30.89 11.25 15.09
C GLU A 735 30.02 10.41 14.16
N PRO A 736 30.57 9.89 13.04
CA PRO A 736 29.81 9.06 12.11
C PRO A 736 29.38 7.75 12.77
N MET A 737 28.18 7.27 12.45
CA MET A 737 27.65 6.02 12.99
C MET A 737 28.52 4.83 12.55
N PRO A 738 28.98 3.94 13.45
CA PRO A 738 29.80 2.78 13.08
C PRO A 738 29.14 1.82 12.08
N LEU A 739 27.81 1.60 12.20
CA LEU A 739 27.04 0.72 11.32
C LEU A 739 26.90 1.27 9.89
N TYR A 740 26.85 2.59 9.74
CA TYR A 740 26.70 3.26 8.45
C TYR A 740 27.46 4.61 8.39
N PRO A 741 28.80 4.59 8.32
CA PRO A 741 29.61 5.81 8.51
C PRO A 741 29.38 6.90 7.44
N ALA A 742 29.00 6.49 6.24
CA ALA A 742 28.76 7.37 5.09
C ALA A 742 27.33 7.95 5.05
N TYR A 743 26.46 7.64 6.03
CA TYR A 743 25.06 8.07 6.03
C TYR A 743 24.92 9.60 6.01
N THR A 744 25.66 10.30 6.89
CA THR A 744 25.64 11.77 6.95
C THR A 744 26.93 12.38 6.41
N ALA A 745 28.08 11.77 6.73
CA ALA A 745 29.39 12.42 6.53
C ALA A 745 29.67 12.82 5.07
N ASP A 746 29.18 12.04 4.10
CA ASP A 746 29.37 12.30 2.68
C ASP A 746 28.62 13.56 2.20
N PHE A 747 27.59 13.99 2.93
CA PHE A 747 26.72 15.11 2.57
C PHE A 747 27.10 16.45 3.21
N PHE A 748 28.24 16.52 3.90
CA PHE A 748 28.82 17.78 4.38
C PHE A 748 29.56 18.53 3.25
N ASP A 749 28.83 18.84 2.18
CA ASP A 749 29.37 19.32 0.90
C ASP A 749 28.92 20.75 0.53
N ASP A 750 28.21 21.44 1.43
CA ASP A 750 27.59 22.76 1.24
C ASP A 750 26.54 22.84 0.09
N LYS A 751 26.13 21.71 -0.51
CA LYS A 751 25.07 21.65 -1.52
C LYS A 751 23.73 21.25 -0.95
N HIS A 752 23.76 20.48 0.13
CA HIS A 752 22.58 19.97 0.79
C HIS A 752 22.07 20.94 1.84
N ASN A 753 20.81 21.36 1.72
CA ASN A 753 20.13 22.17 2.73
C ASN A 753 19.27 21.29 3.62
N ILE A 754 19.20 21.67 4.90
CA ILE A 754 18.39 20.99 5.91
C ILE A 754 16.90 21.24 5.61
N VAL A 755 16.11 20.18 5.71
CA VAL A 755 14.65 20.24 5.74
C VAL A 755 14.11 19.58 7.01
N LEU A 756 13.06 20.17 7.60
CA LEU A 756 12.52 19.79 8.90
C LEU A 756 11.01 19.50 8.87
N GLY A 757 10.52 18.83 9.91
CA GLY A 757 9.11 18.45 10.02
C GLY A 757 8.87 17.07 9.41
N GLY A 758 8.14 17.01 8.30
CA GLY A 758 7.76 15.76 7.65
C GLY A 758 6.70 16.03 6.57
N SER A 759 6.56 15.11 5.62
CA SER A 759 5.49 15.15 4.62
C SER A 759 4.27 14.31 5.04
N TRP A 760 3.23 14.34 4.21
CA TRP A 760 2.03 13.51 4.38
C TRP A 760 2.31 12.00 4.38
N ALA A 761 3.43 11.56 3.79
CA ALA A 761 3.85 10.15 3.80
C ALA A 761 4.85 9.82 4.92
N THR A 762 5.50 10.83 5.51
CA THR A 762 6.53 10.59 6.54
C THR A 762 5.90 9.97 7.79
N HIS A 763 6.53 8.92 8.31
CA HIS A 763 6.07 8.23 9.51
C HIS A 763 6.02 9.16 10.74
N PRO A 764 5.01 9.08 11.62
CA PRO A 764 4.90 9.96 12.79
C PRO A 764 6.11 9.97 13.72
N ARG A 765 6.85 8.85 13.83
CA ARG A 765 8.10 8.78 14.61
C ARG A 765 9.27 9.55 13.99
N ILE A 766 9.25 9.80 12.69
CA ILE A 766 10.23 10.66 12.04
C ILE A 766 9.72 12.10 12.11
N ALA A 767 8.47 12.32 11.66
CA ALA A 767 7.90 13.65 11.55
C ALA A 767 7.80 14.41 12.89
N GLY A 768 7.50 13.67 13.97
CA GLY A 768 7.35 14.23 15.31
C GLY A 768 8.64 14.31 16.12
N ARG A 769 9.75 13.70 15.67
CA ARG A 769 11.01 13.72 16.42
C ARG A 769 11.65 15.10 16.31
N LYS A 770 11.86 15.76 17.44
CA LYS A 770 12.43 17.12 17.48
C LYS A 770 13.87 17.15 17.01
N SER A 771 14.63 16.08 17.18
CA SER A 771 16.04 16.04 16.77
C SER A 771 16.25 15.69 15.28
N PHE A 772 15.26 15.11 14.61
CA PHE A 772 15.43 14.58 13.25
C PHE A 772 15.83 15.68 12.26
N VAL A 773 16.74 15.33 11.36
CA VAL A 773 17.27 16.20 10.31
C VAL A 773 17.21 15.44 8.99
N ASN A 774 16.49 15.99 8.03
CA ASN A 774 16.51 15.54 6.65
C ASN A 774 17.23 16.59 5.79
N TRP A 775 17.65 16.22 4.58
CA TRP A 775 18.37 17.12 3.69
C TRP A 775 18.23 16.76 2.22
N TYR A 776 18.34 17.76 1.36
CA TYR A 776 18.31 17.61 -0.09
C TYR A 776 19.21 18.67 -0.74
N GLN A 777 19.75 18.38 -1.93
CA GLN A 777 20.44 19.39 -2.73
C GLN A 777 19.49 20.57 -3.01
N ARG A 778 19.99 21.80 -2.88
CA ARG A 778 19.20 23.04 -2.97
C ARG A 778 18.36 23.20 -4.25
N ASN A 779 18.81 22.64 -5.36
CA ASN A 779 18.20 22.70 -6.68
C ASN A 779 17.44 21.40 -7.04
N TYR A 780 17.32 20.44 -6.11
CA TYR A 780 16.57 19.21 -6.32
C TYR A 780 15.06 19.51 -6.36
N ARG A 781 14.44 19.31 -7.54
CA ARG A 781 13.07 19.78 -7.84
C ARG A 781 11.95 18.83 -7.39
N TYR A 782 12.26 17.56 -7.14
CA TYR A 782 11.26 16.51 -6.90
C TYR A 782 10.92 16.31 -5.43
N VAL A 783 11.59 17.02 -4.51
CA VAL A 783 11.35 16.91 -3.08
C VAL A 783 9.93 17.35 -2.71
N TRP A 784 9.37 16.71 -1.69
CA TRP A 784 8.12 17.14 -1.05
C TRP A 784 8.37 18.14 0.07
N ALA A 785 8.96 19.29 -0.30
CA ALA A 785 9.28 20.37 0.61
C ALA A 785 8.69 21.70 0.14
N GLY A 786 8.06 22.40 1.07
CA GLY A 786 7.61 23.78 0.93
C GLY A 786 8.49 24.72 1.77
N ALA A 787 8.11 25.99 1.85
CA ALA A 787 8.81 26.97 2.67
C ALA A 787 7.84 27.94 3.32
N ARG A 788 8.24 28.54 4.45
CA ARG A 788 7.61 29.75 4.98
C ARG A 788 8.54 30.94 4.88
N LEU A 789 7.97 32.12 5.07
CA LEU A 789 8.72 33.36 5.15
C LEU A 789 9.04 33.72 6.60
N VAL A 790 10.27 34.19 6.80
CA VAL A 790 10.69 34.98 7.96
C VAL A 790 11.28 36.31 7.53
N ARG A 791 11.38 37.25 8.47
CA ARG A 791 12.13 38.50 8.34
C ARG A 791 12.66 38.94 9.69
N ASP A 792 13.75 39.70 9.69
CA ASP A 792 14.34 40.21 10.93
C ASP A 792 13.44 41.32 11.52
N VAL A 793 13.42 41.43 12.86
CA VAL A 793 12.80 42.60 13.52
C VAL A 793 13.76 43.77 13.38
N GLN A 794 13.26 44.93 12.94
CA GLN A 794 14.04 46.15 12.81
C GLN A 794 14.37 46.79 14.16
#